data_AF-A0A929IFZ8-F1
#
_entry.id   AF-A0A929IFZ8-F1
#
_cell.length_a   1.000
_cell.length_b   1.000
_cell.length_c   1.000
_cell.angle_alpha   90.00
_cell.angle_beta   90.00
_cell.angle_gamma   90.00
#
_symmetry.space_group_name_H-M   'P 1'
#
loop_
_entity.id
_entity.type
_entity.pdbx_description
1 polymer ?
#
loop_
_entity_poly.entity_id
_entity_poly.type
_entity_poly.pdbx_seq_one_letter_code
_entity_poly.pdbx_strand_id
1 'polypeptide(L)'
;MNKQKTEIELKNIFVLLAGDSPDAEGEVHNPSSSFPDAFNRMWKEADGDLRKKMIRLAGGLDVENGLQIVFFGLRDTRLEVREEAKRSLERLARQIVLSAQNSRNAPSAVPIRRVEEFLFAVYREMKITTDYELIRFYLHTLLETGERGAFLAWQFFAQRIIPENIACDIVRRIPVPQRLLFVYQYTLDRISVRKRYSSSARLLLEDIREPRCVVAFLADLFDRKAFLDSVFYDLCQKLRIQKRVADIELRSDRQEEKIKGLKVLGLLGDLSEYHLCLPLLSANEASSVRVACLEVLGRSNVRKDSAIISAVSSLADDRNEEVRFQAFKTLAALKVPGTGKRAYDLCKDFPAMKERLYQSFRHLEWMELNGVLTALGPDQSKKARQAIVHTIVQDNPEKLTLFLNQYLKSPDDRVREEARKLLELVDSIKKAENKEAAQDDTPKYTSLINETKGILAKRRRRRLLERLVNREALEGEELRGEVFSDLDLSGVNIRNTSFDGAFFSNVNISSAQFHSVSFKGAHFENVNMDNASFDLVSFENAVLKKAHCTQAIFSSCSFADAWIYESCFSLADLKGSVFIDARIKKSDFLRSDLIEASFVGSHLARVSFSRARLYLSDFSLARGEFCDFSGVDFSGVATRGAFLNARSALFADILLPSLFFEDKHLACGGFSVVVLSHEMDRRRKGFLEYNLRRTELALDTFRPEQVDLFELIPFLIHSSRELLPAENPVRNAPSGIFGYSFSEEIMRLAGKYFNIDESPISAQKKHDIQGLFTIGSVGTVAQSSDSDIDYWVCVNDEELGEAGTGLLKAKL
;
A
#
# COMPACT_ATOMS: atom_id res chain seq x y z
N MET A 1 -37.51 -3.65 39.21
CA MET A 1 -36.20 -3.41 39.85
C MET A 1 -35.01 -3.64 38.92
N ASN A 2 -34.85 -4.79 38.25
CA ASN A 2 -33.68 -5.01 37.37
C ASN A 2 -33.60 -4.05 36.15
N LYS A 3 -34.70 -3.81 35.42
CA LYS A 3 -34.67 -2.92 34.23
C LYS A 3 -34.20 -1.49 34.52
N GLN A 4 -34.65 -0.88 35.62
CA GLN A 4 -34.22 0.47 36.02
C GLN A 4 -32.76 0.51 36.48
N LYS A 5 -32.31 -0.54 37.17
CA LYS A 5 -30.90 -0.65 37.61
C LYS A 5 -29.96 -0.76 36.40
N THR A 6 -30.29 -1.60 35.42
CA THR A 6 -29.50 -1.74 34.19
C THR A 6 -29.54 -0.49 33.31
N GLU A 7 -30.63 0.28 33.36
CA GLU A 7 -30.77 1.54 32.61
C GLU A 7 -29.95 2.69 33.23
N ILE A 8 -29.81 2.71 34.56
CA ILE A 8 -28.91 3.60 35.29
C ILE A 8 -27.45 3.19 35.06
N GLU A 9 -27.14 1.89 35.09
CA GLU A 9 -25.80 1.37 34.77
C GLU A 9 -25.41 1.67 33.32
N LEU A 10 -26.32 1.54 32.35
CA LEU A 10 -26.10 1.93 30.96
C LEU A 10 -25.83 3.43 30.80
N LYS A 11 -26.55 4.29 31.54
CA LYS A 11 -26.30 5.74 31.55
C LYS A 11 -24.94 6.08 32.16
N ASN A 12 -24.58 5.46 33.28
CA ASN A 12 -23.29 5.68 33.95
C ASN A 12 -22.13 5.19 33.08
N ILE A 13 -22.31 4.08 32.37
CA ILE A 13 -21.35 3.58 31.39
C ILE A 13 -21.29 4.50 30.18
N PHE A 14 -22.40 5.07 29.72
CA PHE A 14 -22.40 6.07 28.64
C PHE A 14 -21.65 7.36 29.03
N VAL A 15 -21.77 7.80 30.28
CA VAL A 15 -21.01 8.94 30.83
C VAL A 15 -19.51 8.61 30.92
N LEU A 16 -19.15 7.39 31.35
CA LEU A 16 -17.77 6.91 31.32
C LEU A 16 -17.21 6.76 29.89
N LEU A 17 -18.07 6.45 28.91
CA LEU A 17 -17.70 6.23 27.51
C LEU A 17 -17.66 7.51 26.66
N ALA A 18 -18.42 8.54 27.01
CA ALA A 18 -18.48 9.80 26.27
C ALA A 18 -17.36 10.79 26.63
N GLY A 19 -16.60 10.52 27.70
CA GLY A 19 -15.50 11.38 28.15
C GLY A 19 -15.92 12.67 28.85
N ASP A 20 -17.22 12.97 28.93
CA ASP A 20 -17.77 14.14 29.61
C ASP A 20 -18.22 13.77 31.03
N SER A 21 -17.49 14.24 32.04
CA SER A 21 -17.96 14.29 33.42
C SER A 21 -18.92 15.47 33.60
N PRO A 22 -20.14 15.27 34.10
CA PRO A 22 -20.88 16.34 34.75
C PRO A 22 -20.62 16.27 36.26
N ASP A 23 -20.28 17.41 36.83
CA ASP A 23 -20.24 17.63 38.28
C ASP A 23 -21.46 17.04 38.99
N ALA A 24 -21.23 16.13 39.93
CA ALA A 24 -22.14 15.82 41.03
C ALA A 24 -21.35 15.21 42.19
N GLU A 25 -21.30 15.94 43.30
CA GLU A 25 -20.81 15.48 44.60
C GLU A 25 -21.56 14.21 45.05
N GLY A 26 -20.82 13.16 45.43
CA GLY A 26 -21.38 11.98 46.10
C GLY A 26 -20.70 10.66 45.76
N GLU A 27 -19.78 10.23 46.63
CA GLU A 27 -19.19 8.89 46.76
C GLU A 27 -18.59 8.22 45.50
N VAL A 28 -17.25 8.28 45.44
CA VAL A 28 -16.40 7.54 44.51
C VAL A 28 -16.50 6.03 44.79
N HIS A 29 -17.37 5.33 44.06
CA HIS A 29 -17.17 3.91 43.78
C HIS A 29 -16.25 3.77 42.56
N ASN A 30 -15.04 3.32 42.84
CA ASN A 30 -13.96 3.05 41.90
C ASN A 30 -14.43 2.11 40.75
N PRO A 31 -14.47 2.54 39.47
CA PRO A 31 -14.85 1.66 38.37
C PRO A 31 -13.65 0.80 37.95
N SER A 32 -13.38 -0.27 38.70
CA SER A 32 -12.24 -1.17 38.50
C SER A 32 -12.45 -2.21 37.38
N SER A 33 -13.09 -1.85 36.27
CA SER A 33 -13.28 -2.78 35.15
C SER A 33 -13.06 -2.08 33.82
N SER A 34 -12.12 -2.62 33.04
CA SER A 34 -11.93 -2.28 31.63
C SER A 34 -13.27 -2.37 30.88
N PHE A 35 -13.47 -1.51 29.88
CA PHE A 35 -14.69 -1.48 29.05
C PHE A 35 -15.14 -2.89 28.59
N PRO A 36 -14.25 -3.80 28.14
CA PRO A 36 -14.63 -5.17 27.76
C PRO A 36 -15.29 -5.98 28.89
N ASP A 37 -14.82 -5.86 30.14
CA ASP A 37 -15.26 -6.72 31.24
C ASP A 37 -16.60 -6.27 31.86
N ALA A 38 -16.84 -4.96 31.91
CA ALA A 38 -18.13 -4.41 32.29
C ALA A 38 -19.19 -4.74 31.23
N PHE A 39 -18.87 -4.49 29.95
CA PHE A 39 -19.78 -4.74 28.84
C PHE A 39 -20.12 -6.23 28.71
N ASN A 40 -19.14 -7.14 28.80
CA ASN A 40 -19.37 -8.57 28.68
C ASN A 40 -20.33 -9.11 29.75
N ARG A 41 -20.22 -8.63 31.00
CA ARG A 41 -21.13 -9.01 32.08
C ARG A 41 -22.54 -8.52 31.81
N MET A 42 -22.69 -7.24 31.47
CA MET A 42 -23.99 -6.66 31.12
C MET A 42 -24.64 -7.33 29.91
N TRP A 43 -23.86 -7.61 28.87
CA TRP A 43 -24.37 -8.27 27.66
C TRP A 43 -24.94 -9.64 27.98
N LYS A 44 -24.26 -10.43 28.82
CA LYS A 44 -24.73 -11.74 29.28
C LYS A 44 -26.04 -11.64 30.06
N GLU A 45 -26.17 -10.64 30.94
CA GLU A 45 -27.36 -10.42 31.78
C GLU A 45 -28.51 -9.73 31.04
N ALA A 46 -28.24 -9.09 29.89
CA ALA A 46 -29.21 -8.32 29.12
C ALA A 46 -30.24 -9.17 28.36
N ASP A 47 -31.50 -8.76 28.44
CA ASP A 47 -32.58 -9.26 27.59
C ASP A 47 -32.47 -8.75 26.14
N GLY A 48 -33.32 -9.23 25.24
CA GLY A 48 -33.21 -8.94 23.81
C GLY A 48 -33.45 -7.47 23.47
N ASP A 49 -34.36 -6.81 24.19
CA ASP A 49 -34.67 -5.40 23.98
C ASP A 49 -33.55 -4.50 24.50
N LEU A 50 -32.94 -4.88 25.62
CA LEU A 50 -31.80 -4.16 26.16
C LEU A 50 -30.58 -4.28 25.25
N ARG A 51 -30.29 -5.47 24.70
CA ARG A 51 -29.20 -5.64 23.70
C ARG A 51 -29.46 -4.81 22.44
N LYS A 52 -30.70 -4.79 21.90
CA LYS A 52 -31.08 -3.91 20.79
C LYS A 52 -30.86 -2.43 21.13
N LYS A 53 -31.21 -2.01 22.35
CA LYS A 53 -31.00 -0.63 22.83
C LYS A 53 -29.50 -0.28 22.90
N MET A 54 -28.66 -1.19 23.43
CA MET A 54 -27.21 -1.03 23.45
C MET A 54 -26.63 -0.87 22.03
N ILE A 55 -27.05 -1.72 21.09
CA ILE A 55 -26.62 -1.65 19.69
C ILE A 55 -27.03 -0.32 19.04
N ARG A 56 -28.23 0.20 19.30
CA ARG A 56 -28.67 1.50 18.75
C ARG A 56 -27.80 2.65 19.23
N LEU A 57 -27.42 2.60 20.50
CA LEU A 57 -26.60 3.60 21.17
C LEU A 57 -25.12 3.52 20.78
N ALA A 58 -24.66 2.41 20.20
CA ALA A 58 -23.28 2.22 19.73
C ALA A 58 -22.83 3.31 18.73
N GLY A 59 -23.76 3.89 17.96
CA GLY A 59 -23.45 4.97 17.01
C GLY A 59 -23.08 6.31 17.66
N GLY A 60 -23.26 6.46 18.97
CA GLY A 60 -22.83 7.64 19.73
C GLY A 60 -21.48 7.48 20.42
N LEU A 61 -20.83 6.33 20.27
CA LEU A 61 -19.52 6.03 20.86
C LEU A 61 -18.40 6.29 19.84
N ASP A 62 -17.15 6.22 20.30
CA ASP A 62 -16.02 6.09 19.39
C ASP A 62 -16.14 4.81 18.55
N VAL A 63 -15.45 4.79 17.40
CA VAL A 63 -15.60 3.75 16.37
C VAL A 63 -15.24 2.36 16.92
N GLU A 64 -14.20 2.26 17.75
CA GLU A 64 -13.71 0.99 18.30
C GLU A 64 -14.73 0.38 19.26
N ASN A 65 -15.17 1.15 20.26
CA ASN A 65 -16.15 0.69 21.24
C ASN A 65 -17.53 0.45 20.60
N GLY A 66 -17.94 1.32 19.66
CA GLY A 66 -19.18 1.16 18.93
C GLY A 66 -19.21 -0.13 18.10
N LEU A 67 -18.13 -0.44 17.39
CA LEU A 67 -18.01 -1.66 16.58
C LEU A 67 -18.00 -2.92 17.44
N GLN A 68 -17.33 -2.90 18.59
CA GLN A 68 -17.33 -4.03 19.51
C GLN A 68 -18.76 -4.40 19.92
N ILE A 69 -19.58 -3.42 20.31
CA ILE A 69 -21.00 -3.66 20.66
C ILE A 69 -21.78 -4.25 19.47
N VAL A 70 -21.56 -3.70 18.28
CA VAL A 70 -22.24 -4.16 17.06
C VAL A 70 -21.85 -5.59 16.71
N PHE A 71 -20.57 -5.97 16.78
CA PHE A 71 -20.10 -7.33 16.49
C PHE A 71 -20.62 -8.36 17.50
N PHE A 72 -20.74 -8.00 18.78
CA PHE A 72 -21.44 -8.84 19.76
C PHE A 72 -22.92 -9.06 19.38
N GLY A 73 -23.57 -8.03 18.85
CA GLY A 73 -24.92 -8.11 18.31
C GLY A 73 -25.03 -9.05 17.10
N LEU A 74 -24.06 -9.02 16.18
CA LEU A 74 -24.05 -9.89 14.99
C LEU A 74 -23.86 -11.37 15.33
N ARG A 75 -23.22 -11.67 16.46
CA ARG A 75 -23.00 -13.04 16.98
C ARG A 75 -24.13 -13.53 17.91
N ASP A 76 -25.16 -12.71 18.17
CA ASP A 76 -26.28 -13.09 19.03
C ASP A 76 -27.13 -14.21 18.39
N THR A 77 -27.65 -15.12 19.19
CA THR A 77 -28.49 -16.23 18.70
C THR A 77 -29.86 -15.74 18.21
N ARG A 78 -30.31 -14.56 18.65
CA ARG A 78 -31.63 -14.00 18.31
C ARG A 78 -31.58 -13.18 17.02
N LEU A 79 -32.47 -13.50 16.08
CA LEU A 79 -32.55 -12.84 14.78
C LEU A 79 -32.77 -11.32 14.90
N GLU A 80 -33.66 -10.88 15.78
CA GLU A 80 -33.97 -9.44 15.95
C GLU A 80 -32.77 -8.61 16.42
N VAL A 81 -31.91 -9.20 17.26
CA VAL A 81 -30.70 -8.54 17.76
C VAL A 81 -29.66 -8.44 16.63
N ARG A 82 -29.50 -9.51 15.84
CA ARG A 82 -28.62 -9.51 14.66
C ARG A 82 -29.05 -8.50 13.61
N GLU A 83 -30.33 -8.38 13.32
CA GLU A 83 -30.85 -7.40 12.35
C GLU A 83 -30.66 -5.95 12.82
N GLU A 84 -30.82 -5.67 14.11
CA GLU A 84 -30.49 -4.35 14.67
C GLU A 84 -28.99 -4.07 14.57
N ALA A 85 -28.14 -5.08 14.81
CA ALA A 85 -26.69 -4.97 14.68
C ALA A 85 -26.27 -4.67 13.24
N LYS A 86 -26.84 -5.36 12.24
CA LYS A 86 -26.60 -5.06 10.82
C LYS A 86 -26.95 -3.61 10.48
N ARG A 87 -28.14 -3.15 10.87
CA ARG A 87 -28.56 -1.74 10.65
C ARG A 87 -27.64 -0.74 11.34
N SER A 88 -27.13 -1.07 12.51
CA SER A 88 -26.18 -0.23 13.24
C SER A 88 -24.82 -0.17 12.53
N LEU A 89 -24.32 -1.30 12.03
CA LEU A 89 -23.08 -1.35 11.26
C LEU A 89 -23.19 -0.52 9.97
N GLU A 90 -24.29 -0.63 9.23
CA GLU A 90 -24.51 0.19 8.03
C GLU A 90 -24.62 1.68 8.36
N ARG A 91 -25.25 2.05 9.49
CA ARG A 91 -25.29 3.45 9.94
C ARG A 91 -23.88 3.97 10.21
N LEU A 92 -23.06 3.20 10.92
CA LEU A 92 -21.66 3.52 11.17
C LEU A 92 -20.87 3.66 9.86
N ALA A 93 -21.00 2.69 8.95
CA ALA A 93 -20.36 2.73 7.62
C ALA A 93 -20.73 4.01 6.85
N ARG A 94 -22.03 4.35 6.78
CA ARG A 94 -22.52 5.56 6.11
C ARG A 94 -21.99 6.83 6.76
N GLN A 95 -22.00 6.92 8.10
CA GLN A 95 -21.45 8.07 8.82
C GLN A 95 -19.97 8.27 8.50
N ILE A 96 -19.20 7.18 8.48
CA ILE A 96 -17.77 7.18 8.15
C ILE A 96 -17.54 7.63 6.71
N VAL A 97 -18.27 7.09 5.74
CA VAL A 97 -18.17 7.47 4.32
C VAL A 97 -18.52 8.94 4.09
N LEU A 98 -19.64 9.43 4.66
CA LEU A 98 -20.05 10.83 4.53
C LEU A 98 -19.02 11.77 5.17
N SER A 99 -18.46 11.40 6.32
CA SER A 99 -17.42 12.18 6.98
C SER A 99 -16.12 12.24 6.18
N ALA A 100 -15.73 11.14 5.54
CA ALA A 100 -14.56 11.07 4.67
C ALA A 100 -14.73 11.92 3.41
N GLN A 101 -15.92 11.92 2.79
CA GLN A 101 -16.24 12.73 1.62
C GLN A 101 -16.21 14.24 1.91
N ASN A 102 -16.74 14.67 3.06
CA ASN A 102 -16.75 16.08 3.46
C ASN A 102 -15.35 16.62 3.81
N SER A 103 -14.42 15.76 4.25
CA SER A 103 -13.03 16.15 4.54
C SER A 103 -12.21 16.56 3.31
N ARG A 104 -12.64 16.18 2.08
CA ARG A 104 -11.98 16.61 0.84
C ARG A 104 -12.10 18.12 0.59
N ASN A 105 -13.03 18.81 1.26
CA ASN A 105 -13.35 20.23 1.04
C ASN A 105 -13.14 21.13 2.27
N ALA A 106 -12.66 20.63 3.42
CA ALA A 106 -12.44 21.45 4.62
C ALA A 106 -11.25 20.96 5.46
N PRO A 107 -10.45 21.85 6.10
CA PRO A 107 -9.30 21.46 6.92
C PRO A 107 -9.65 20.81 8.28
N SER A 108 -10.92 20.79 8.68
CA SER A 108 -11.35 20.12 9.92
C SER A 108 -11.69 18.66 9.64
N ALA A 109 -10.66 17.83 9.52
CA ALA A 109 -10.73 16.42 9.21
C ALA A 109 -11.33 15.60 10.37
N VAL A 110 -12.25 14.68 10.04
CA VAL A 110 -12.31 13.42 10.79
C VAL A 110 -11.00 12.68 10.49
N PRO A 111 -10.22 12.23 11.50
CA PRO A 111 -8.92 11.62 11.23
C PRO A 111 -9.09 10.42 10.31
N ILE A 112 -8.33 10.35 9.21
CA ILE A 112 -8.24 9.21 8.27
C ILE A 112 -8.15 7.85 9.01
N ARG A 113 -7.52 7.89 10.19
CA ARG A 113 -7.41 6.81 11.17
C ARG A 113 -8.75 6.14 11.55
N ARG A 114 -9.87 6.88 11.68
CA ARG A 114 -11.20 6.32 12.04
C ARG A 114 -11.83 5.49 10.93
N VAL A 115 -11.58 5.84 9.66
CA VAL A 115 -12.07 5.06 8.50
C VAL A 115 -11.32 3.72 8.45
N GLU A 116 -10.01 3.78 8.63
CA GLU A 116 -9.12 2.62 8.65
C GLU A 116 -9.51 1.65 9.78
N GLU A 117 -9.64 2.13 11.02
CA GLU A 117 -10.08 1.33 12.17
C GLU A 117 -11.39 0.56 11.91
N PHE A 118 -12.37 1.17 11.24
CA PHE A 118 -13.62 0.51 10.86
C PHE A 118 -13.43 -0.60 9.82
N LEU A 119 -12.71 -0.31 8.73
CA LEU A 119 -12.52 -1.26 7.64
C LEU A 119 -11.82 -2.52 8.13
N PHE A 120 -10.78 -2.34 8.93
CA PHE A 120 -10.00 -3.45 9.46
C PHE A 120 -10.77 -4.23 10.51
N ALA A 121 -11.58 -3.57 11.34
CA ALA A 121 -12.51 -4.25 12.25
C ALA A 121 -13.49 -5.17 11.50
N VAL A 122 -14.10 -4.70 10.40
CA VAL A 122 -14.99 -5.54 9.58
C VAL A 122 -14.23 -6.68 8.92
N TYR A 123 -13.04 -6.41 8.35
CA TYR A 123 -12.19 -7.42 7.74
C TYR A 123 -11.80 -8.56 8.71
N ARG A 124 -11.43 -8.22 9.95
CA ARG A 124 -11.05 -9.19 11.01
C ARG A 124 -12.18 -10.14 11.43
N GLU A 125 -13.43 -9.73 11.26
CA GLU A 125 -14.60 -10.57 11.54
C GLU A 125 -14.86 -11.63 10.46
N MET A 126 -14.25 -11.47 9.29
CA MET A 126 -14.36 -12.43 8.19
C MET A 126 -13.35 -13.57 8.40
N LYS A 127 -13.84 -14.75 8.82
CA LYS A 127 -13.04 -15.96 9.07
C LYS A 127 -13.61 -17.13 8.28
N ILE A 128 -12.83 -18.21 8.09
CA ILE A 128 -13.28 -19.48 7.48
C ILE A 128 -14.56 -19.99 8.16
N THR A 129 -14.67 -19.81 9.47
CA THR A 129 -15.81 -20.29 10.27
C THR A 129 -17.03 -19.36 10.22
N THR A 130 -16.94 -18.23 9.54
CA THR A 130 -18.04 -17.24 9.47
C THR A 130 -19.09 -17.69 8.45
N ASP A 131 -20.37 -17.56 8.79
CA ASP A 131 -21.49 -17.92 7.91
C ASP A 131 -21.50 -17.11 6.61
N TYR A 132 -21.91 -17.74 5.50
CA TYR A 132 -21.90 -17.14 4.16
C TYR A 132 -22.76 -15.88 4.04
N GLU A 133 -23.91 -15.81 4.70
CA GLU A 133 -24.76 -14.61 4.66
C GLU A 133 -24.11 -13.45 5.43
N LEU A 134 -23.34 -13.76 6.47
CA LEU A 134 -22.59 -12.75 7.22
C LEU A 134 -21.34 -12.30 6.45
N ILE A 135 -20.64 -13.19 5.76
CA ILE A 135 -19.54 -12.85 4.83
C ILE A 135 -20.06 -11.94 3.71
N ARG A 136 -21.21 -12.27 3.10
CA ARG A 136 -21.89 -11.43 2.11
C ARG A 136 -22.15 -10.03 2.65
N PHE A 137 -22.68 -9.95 3.87
CA PHE A 137 -22.96 -8.68 4.53
C PHE A 137 -21.67 -7.87 4.74
N TYR A 138 -20.60 -8.48 5.27
CA TYR A 138 -19.32 -7.79 5.46
C TYR A 138 -18.67 -7.34 4.15
N LEU A 139 -18.71 -8.17 3.09
CA LEU A 139 -18.23 -7.76 1.77
C LEU A 139 -18.99 -6.55 1.23
N HIS A 140 -20.32 -6.53 1.41
CA HIS A 140 -21.13 -5.38 1.04
C HIS A 140 -20.72 -4.14 1.84
N THR A 141 -20.62 -4.26 3.17
CA THR A 141 -20.19 -3.17 4.05
C THR A 141 -18.81 -2.64 3.67
N LEU A 142 -17.83 -3.51 3.39
CA LEU A 142 -16.52 -3.09 2.93
C LEU A 142 -16.62 -2.38 1.58
N LEU A 143 -17.32 -2.94 0.60
CA LEU A 143 -17.40 -2.35 -0.74
C LEU A 143 -18.12 -0.99 -0.79
N GLU A 144 -19.04 -0.72 0.14
CA GLU A 144 -19.67 0.60 0.29
C GLU A 144 -18.71 1.71 0.72
N THR A 145 -17.56 1.35 1.30
CA THR A 145 -16.55 2.32 1.74
C THR A 145 -15.56 2.74 0.64
N GLY A 146 -15.82 2.33 -0.61
CA GLY A 146 -15.06 2.70 -1.78
C GLY A 146 -13.82 1.83 -2.00
N GLU A 147 -12.79 2.41 -2.61
CA GLU A 147 -11.63 1.66 -3.12
C GLU A 147 -10.87 0.90 -2.02
N ARG A 148 -10.74 1.47 -0.82
CA ARG A 148 -10.01 0.83 0.29
C ARG A 148 -10.75 -0.38 0.84
N GLY A 149 -12.06 -0.29 1.03
CA GLY A 149 -12.84 -1.47 1.43
C GLY A 149 -12.94 -2.49 0.32
N ALA A 150 -13.01 -2.07 -0.95
CA ALA A 150 -12.89 -2.98 -2.08
C ALA A 150 -11.56 -3.74 -2.08
N PHE A 151 -10.46 -3.05 -1.77
CA PHE A 151 -9.13 -3.65 -1.66
C PHE A 151 -9.11 -4.74 -0.59
N LEU A 152 -9.64 -4.47 0.61
CA LEU A 152 -9.72 -5.47 1.68
C LEU A 152 -10.66 -6.62 1.33
N ALA A 153 -11.80 -6.34 0.73
CA ALA A 153 -12.70 -7.36 0.22
C ALA A 153 -11.99 -8.29 -0.78
N TRP A 154 -11.15 -7.72 -1.66
CA TRP A 154 -10.33 -8.49 -2.60
C TRP A 154 -9.24 -9.30 -1.90
N GLN A 155 -8.54 -8.74 -0.91
CA GLN A 155 -7.55 -9.49 -0.13
C GLN A 155 -8.15 -10.71 0.57
N PHE A 156 -9.34 -10.56 1.16
CA PHE A 156 -10.08 -11.68 1.74
C PHE A 156 -10.36 -12.79 0.72
N PHE A 157 -10.76 -12.40 -0.49
CA PHE A 157 -11.03 -13.31 -1.60
C PHE A 157 -9.75 -14.02 -2.08
N ALA A 158 -8.65 -13.26 -2.24
CA ALA A 158 -7.36 -13.77 -2.69
C ALA A 158 -6.71 -14.74 -1.69
N GLN A 159 -6.99 -14.60 -0.40
CA GLN A 159 -6.51 -15.47 0.69
C GLN A 159 -7.17 -16.87 0.72
N ARG A 160 -8.10 -17.19 -0.20
CA ARG A 160 -8.76 -18.51 -0.33
C ARG A 160 -9.48 -19.00 0.93
N ILE A 161 -9.97 -18.06 1.74
CA ILE A 161 -10.72 -18.37 2.96
C ILE A 161 -12.06 -19.08 2.63
N ILE A 162 -12.63 -18.83 1.45
CA ILE A 162 -13.84 -19.52 0.93
C ILE A 162 -13.66 -20.00 -0.52
N PRO A 163 -14.40 -21.04 -0.97
CA PRO A 163 -14.36 -21.51 -2.36
C PRO A 163 -14.71 -20.41 -3.37
N GLU A 164 -13.96 -20.35 -4.46
CA GLU A 164 -14.03 -19.29 -5.48
C GLU A 164 -15.42 -19.13 -6.10
N ASN A 165 -16.10 -20.24 -6.39
CA ASN A 165 -17.46 -20.23 -6.95
C ASN A 165 -18.46 -19.54 -6.02
N ILE A 166 -18.43 -19.86 -4.72
CA ILE A 166 -19.32 -19.25 -3.72
C ILE A 166 -19.00 -17.77 -3.58
N ALA A 167 -17.71 -17.42 -3.53
CA ALA A 167 -17.26 -16.06 -3.41
C ALA A 167 -17.71 -15.21 -4.62
N CYS A 168 -17.61 -15.74 -5.84
CA CYS A 168 -18.11 -15.10 -7.06
C CYS A 168 -19.62 -14.91 -7.04
N ASP A 169 -20.38 -15.91 -6.60
CA ASP A 169 -21.84 -15.81 -6.50
C ASP A 169 -22.28 -14.75 -5.49
N ILE A 170 -21.56 -14.61 -4.38
CA ILE A 170 -21.77 -13.55 -3.40
C ILE A 170 -21.57 -12.18 -4.05
N VAL A 171 -20.42 -11.97 -4.71
CA VAL A 171 -20.05 -10.68 -5.32
C VAL A 171 -20.94 -10.33 -6.52
N ARG A 172 -21.38 -11.31 -7.33
CA ARG A 172 -22.29 -11.08 -8.47
C ARG A 172 -23.61 -10.42 -8.05
N ARG A 173 -24.08 -10.73 -6.85
CA ARG A 173 -25.31 -10.20 -6.25
C ARG A 173 -25.10 -8.85 -5.53
N ILE A 174 -23.91 -8.25 -5.61
CA ILE A 174 -23.60 -6.90 -5.11
C ILE A 174 -23.88 -5.89 -6.25
N PRO A 175 -24.31 -4.64 -5.94
CA PRO A 175 -24.60 -3.66 -6.97
C PRO A 175 -23.40 -3.36 -7.88
N VAL A 176 -23.70 -2.93 -9.11
CA VAL A 176 -22.70 -2.77 -10.19
C VAL A 176 -21.52 -1.86 -9.79
N PRO A 177 -21.70 -0.67 -9.18
CA PRO A 177 -20.59 0.21 -8.85
C PRO A 177 -19.54 -0.43 -7.93
N GLN A 178 -20.00 -1.13 -6.90
CA GLN A 178 -19.17 -1.85 -5.95
C GLN A 178 -18.44 -3.03 -6.62
N ARG A 179 -19.13 -3.76 -7.49
CA ARG A 179 -18.54 -4.87 -8.24
C ARG A 179 -17.48 -4.41 -9.23
N LEU A 180 -17.65 -3.26 -9.88
CA LEU A 180 -16.62 -2.63 -10.70
C LEU A 180 -15.38 -2.29 -9.86
N LEU A 181 -15.56 -1.70 -8.67
CA LEU A 181 -14.47 -1.42 -7.74
C LEU A 181 -13.74 -2.70 -7.29
N PHE A 182 -14.47 -3.77 -6.99
CA PHE A 182 -13.90 -5.07 -6.61
C PHE A 182 -13.04 -5.66 -7.74
N VAL A 183 -13.59 -5.75 -8.95
CA VAL A 183 -12.84 -6.25 -10.12
C VAL A 183 -11.65 -5.36 -10.44
N TYR A 184 -11.74 -4.06 -10.18
CA TYR A 184 -10.62 -3.15 -10.33
C TYR A 184 -9.48 -3.41 -9.35
N GLN A 185 -9.77 -3.90 -8.13
CA GLN A 185 -8.70 -4.35 -7.22
C GLN A 185 -7.98 -5.57 -7.78
N TYR A 186 -8.74 -6.52 -8.33
CA TYR A 186 -8.18 -7.68 -9.03
C TYR A 186 -7.23 -7.24 -10.17
N THR A 187 -7.61 -6.27 -11.00
CA THR A 187 -6.76 -5.83 -12.13
C THR A 187 -5.45 -5.19 -11.69
N LEU A 188 -5.36 -4.80 -10.43
CA LEU A 188 -4.19 -4.14 -9.85
C LEU A 188 -3.36 -5.08 -8.96
N ASP A 189 -3.77 -6.34 -8.86
CA ASP A 189 -2.99 -7.38 -8.19
C ASP A 189 -1.93 -7.96 -9.13
N ARG A 190 -1.01 -8.72 -8.56
CA ARG A 190 0.07 -9.38 -9.28
C ARG A 190 -0.48 -10.38 -10.27
N ILE A 191 0.29 -10.56 -11.33
CA ILE A 191 0.01 -11.45 -12.45
C ILE A 191 -0.39 -12.88 -12.03
N SER A 192 0.32 -13.49 -11.07
CA SER A 192 0.03 -14.87 -10.64
C SER A 192 -1.37 -14.99 -10.03
N VAL A 193 -1.78 -14.00 -9.25
CA VAL A 193 -3.13 -13.89 -8.68
C VAL A 193 -4.15 -13.60 -9.78
N ARG A 194 -3.83 -12.69 -10.72
CA ARG A 194 -4.71 -12.37 -11.84
C ARG A 194 -5.05 -13.58 -12.70
N LYS A 195 -4.05 -14.35 -13.12
CA LYS A 195 -4.24 -15.57 -13.93
C LYS A 195 -5.22 -16.54 -13.28
N ARG A 196 -5.01 -16.78 -11.98
CA ARG A 196 -5.81 -17.68 -11.16
C ARG A 196 -7.29 -17.30 -11.14
N TYR A 197 -7.60 -16.01 -11.07
CA TYR A 197 -8.97 -15.49 -10.92
C TYR A 197 -9.53 -14.83 -12.19
N SER A 198 -8.88 -15.01 -13.34
CA SER A 198 -9.25 -14.38 -14.61
C SER A 198 -10.66 -14.73 -15.07
N SER A 199 -11.04 -16.01 -15.01
CA SER A 199 -12.40 -16.48 -15.30
C SER A 199 -13.42 -15.84 -14.36
N SER A 200 -13.09 -15.75 -13.07
CA SER A 200 -13.95 -15.13 -12.06
C SER A 200 -14.16 -13.65 -12.30
N ALA A 201 -13.10 -12.90 -12.64
CA ALA A 201 -13.22 -11.49 -13.01
C ALA A 201 -14.13 -11.28 -14.23
N ARG A 202 -13.97 -12.11 -15.28
CA ARG A 202 -14.84 -12.06 -16.47
C ARG A 202 -16.31 -12.36 -16.13
N LEU A 203 -16.55 -13.43 -15.37
CA LEU A 203 -17.89 -13.82 -14.91
C LEU A 203 -18.60 -12.73 -14.08
N LEU A 204 -17.86 -11.93 -13.32
CA LEU A 204 -18.41 -10.82 -12.54
C LEU A 204 -18.85 -9.64 -13.42
N LEU A 205 -18.16 -9.42 -14.55
CA LEU A 205 -18.46 -8.34 -15.50
C LEU A 205 -19.48 -8.75 -16.59
N GLU A 206 -19.61 -10.04 -16.89
CA GLU A 206 -20.43 -10.56 -17.98
C GLU A 206 -21.91 -10.15 -17.91
N ASP A 207 -22.45 -9.95 -16.72
CA ASP A 207 -23.85 -9.58 -16.47
C ASP A 207 -24.09 -8.06 -16.43
N ILE A 208 -23.05 -7.24 -16.51
CA ILE A 208 -23.20 -5.79 -16.47
C ILE A 208 -23.82 -5.32 -17.80
N ARG A 209 -24.95 -4.59 -17.69
CA ARG A 209 -25.71 -4.04 -18.82
C ARG A 209 -25.93 -2.53 -18.74
N GLU A 210 -25.49 -1.89 -17.65
CA GLU A 210 -25.79 -0.49 -17.33
C GLU A 210 -24.62 0.44 -17.70
N PRO A 211 -24.67 1.15 -18.85
CA PRO A 211 -23.53 1.96 -19.30
C PRO A 211 -23.28 3.17 -18.38
N ARG A 212 -24.32 3.70 -17.73
CA ARG A 212 -24.22 4.85 -16.83
C ARG A 212 -23.32 4.57 -15.63
N CYS A 213 -23.45 3.38 -15.04
CA CYS A 213 -22.62 2.95 -13.91
C CYS A 213 -21.14 2.81 -14.32
N VAL A 214 -20.89 2.29 -15.52
CA VAL A 214 -19.54 2.17 -16.09
C VAL A 214 -18.95 3.54 -16.39
N VAL A 215 -19.69 4.46 -17.00
CA VAL A 215 -19.22 5.84 -17.27
C VAL A 215 -18.85 6.55 -15.97
N ALA A 216 -19.68 6.46 -14.93
CA ALA A 216 -19.40 7.08 -13.64
C ALA A 216 -18.13 6.49 -12.99
N PHE A 217 -17.97 5.17 -13.04
CA PHE A 217 -16.79 4.47 -12.54
C PHE A 217 -15.50 4.88 -13.27
N LEU A 218 -15.52 4.88 -14.60
CA LEU A 218 -14.37 5.27 -15.42
C LEU A 218 -13.98 6.75 -15.21
N ALA A 219 -14.95 7.65 -15.04
CA ALA A 219 -14.66 9.05 -14.73
C ALA A 219 -13.97 9.20 -13.37
N ASP A 220 -14.37 8.41 -12.36
CA ASP A 220 -13.71 8.39 -11.04
C ASP A 220 -12.28 7.81 -11.12
N LEU A 221 -12.06 6.77 -11.94
CA LEU A 221 -10.72 6.26 -12.22
C LEU A 221 -9.81 7.32 -12.85
N PHE A 222 -10.33 8.11 -13.81
CA PHE A 222 -9.57 9.19 -14.41
C PHE A 222 -9.11 10.23 -13.37
N ASP A 223 -9.98 10.63 -12.45
CA ASP A 223 -9.64 11.58 -11.38
C ASP A 223 -8.51 11.07 -10.48
N ARG A 224 -8.48 9.76 -10.25
CA ARG A 224 -7.42 9.07 -9.48
C ARG A 224 -6.12 8.88 -10.26
N LYS A 225 -6.06 9.29 -11.53
CA LYS A 225 -4.94 8.99 -12.45
C LYS A 225 -4.67 7.49 -12.56
N ALA A 226 -5.73 6.70 -12.48
CA ALA A 226 -5.68 5.25 -12.61
C ALA A 226 -5.52 4.83 -14.07
N PHE A 227 -5.03 3.60 -14.27
CA PHE A 227 -4.99 2.95 -15.58
C PHE A 227 -6.20 2.05 -15.77
N LEU A 228 -6.61 1.90 -17.03
CA LEU A 228 -7.66 0.96 -17.40
C LEU A 228 -7.04 -0.33 -17.94
N ASP A 229 -7.45 -1.44 -17.35
CA ASP A 229 -7.00 -2.78 -17.71
C ASP A 229 -7.77 -3.35 -18.91
N SER A 230 -7.16 -4.32 -19.62
CA SER A 230 -7.72 -5.01 -20.79
C SER A 230 -9.12 -5.58 -20.52
N VAL A 231 -9.34 -6.14 -19.32
CA VAL A 231 -10.61 -6.72 -18.89
C VAL A 231 -11.74 -5.68 -18.90
N PHE A 232 -11.45 -4.43 -18.53
CA PHE A 232 -12.44 -3.35 -18.59
C PHE A 232 -12.60 -2.78 -20.00
N TYR A 233 -11.56 -2.81 -20.84
CA TYR A 233 -11.69 -2.44 -22.25
C TYR A 233 -12.70 -3.34 -22.97
N ASP A 234 -12.66 -4.66 -22.73
CA ASP A 234 -13.62 -5.61 -23.31
C ASP A 234 -15.06 -5.28 -22.89
N LEU A 235 -15.27 -4.96 -21.61
CA LEU A 235 -16.57 -4.51 -21.11
C LEU A 235 -17.03 -3.22 -21.80
N CYS A 236 -16.12 -2.25 -21.99
CA CYS A 236 -16.41 -0.98 -22.64
C CYS A 236 -16.81 -1.16 -24.10
N GLN A 237 -16.12 -2.05 -24.83
CA GLN A 237 -16.44 -2.40 -26.21
C GLN A 237 -17.83 -3.04 -26.31
N LYS A 238 -18.10 -4.03 -25.45
CA LYS A 238 -19.41 -4.72 -25.38
C LYS A 238 -20.56 -3.74 -25.15
N LEU A 239 -20.37 -2.76 -24.26
CA LEU A 239 -21.38 -1.75 -23.93
C LEU A 239 -21.37 -0.52 -24.86
N ARG A 240 -20.46 -0.46 -25.84
CA ARG A 240 -20.29 0.67 -26.78
C ARG A 240 -20.14 2.03 -26.06
N ILE A 241 -19.32 2.06 -25.01
CA ILE A 241 -19.16 3.23 -24.13
C ILE A 241 -18.69 4.47 -24.90
N GLN A 242 -17.72 4.33 -25.82
CA GLN A 242 -17.19 5.46 -26.59
C GLN A 242 -18.28 6.18 -27.38
N LYS A 243 -19.04 5.42 -28.18
CA LYS A 243 -20.13 5.95 -29.00
C LYS A 243 -21.18 6.64 -28.15
N ARG A 244 -21.55 6.04 -27.02
CA ARG A 244 -22.50 6.61 -26.07
C ARG A 244 -22.02 7.97 -25.58
N VAL A 245 -20.77 8.07 -25.13
CA VAL A 245 -20.19 9.32 -24.61
C VAL A 245 -20.23 10.44 -25.64
N ALA A 246 -19.89 10.14 -26.89
CA ALA A 246 -19.96 11.11 -27.99
C ALA A 246 -21.39 11.56 -28.31
N ASP A 247 -22.34 10.61 -28.35
CA ASP A 247 -23.72 10.87 -28.77
C ASP A 247 -24.61 11.46 -27.65
N ILE A 248 -24.31 11.18 -26.39
CA ILE A 248 -25.18 11.50 -25.24
C ILE A 248 -24.48 12.45 -24.27
N GLU A 249 -23.40 12.00 -23.60
CA GLU A 249 -22.82 12.74 -22.48
C GLU A 249 -22.20 14.09 -22.91
N LEU A 250 -21.47 14.16 -24.02
CA LEU A 250 -20.86 15.40 -24.50
C LEU A 250 -21.88 16.42 -25.06
N ARG A 251 -23.05 15.94 -25.51
CA ARG A 251 -24.14 16.77 -26.05
C ARG A 251 -25.17 17.17 -25.00
N SER A 252 -25.02 16.72 -23.76
CA SER A 252 -25.94 17.04 -22.66
C SER A 252 -25.88 18.51 -22.28
N ASP A 253 -27.01 19.10 -21.90
CA ASP A 253 -27.06 20.47 -21.36
C ASP A 253 -26.45 20.56 -19.94
N ARG A 254 -26.26 19.42 -19.27
CA ARG A 254 -25.72 19.36 -17.91
C ARG A 254 -24.20 19.31 -17.91
N GLN A 255 -23.58 20.30 -17.29
CA GLN A 255 -22.12 20.41 -17.19
C GLN A 255 -21.46 19.15 -16.58
N GLU A 256 -22.09 18.54 -15.57
CA GLU A 256 -21.57 17.33 -14.92
C GLU A 256 -21.48 16.12 -15.85
N GLU A 257 -22.46 15.97 -16.76
CA GLU A 257 -22.50 14.86 -17.71
C GLU A 257 -21.41 15.05 -18.78
N LYS A 258 -21.22 16.28 -19.27
CA LYS A 258 -20.11 16.63 -20.18
C LYS A 258 -18.74 16.33 -19.54
N ILE A 259 -18.54 16.75 -18.28
CA ILE A 259 -17.28 16.54 -17.56
C ILE A 259 -17.00 15.04 -17.37
N LYS A 260 -18.00 14.23 -17.00
CA LYS A 260 -17.85 12.77 -16.89
C LYS A 260 -17.49 12.16 -18.24
N GLY A 261 -18.18 12.54 -19.30
CA GLY A 261 -17.91 12.07 -20.66
C GLY A 261 -16.47 12.35 -21.10
N LEU A 262 -16.01 13.60 -20.92
CA LEU A 262 -14.63 14.01 -21.21
C LEU A 262 -13.60 13.14 -20.48
N LYS A 263 -13.78 12.92 -19.18
CA LYS A 263 -12.89 12.09 -18.36
C LYS A 263 -12.81 10.64 -18.87
N VAL A 264 -13.96 10.07 -19.26
CA VAL A 264 -14.00 8.71 -19.81
C VAL A 264 -13.25 8.60 -21.13
N LEU A 265 -13.45 9.53 -22.07
CA LEU A 265 -12.68 9.54 -23.33
C LEU A 265 -11.18 9.72 -23.08
N GLY A 266 -10.83 10.59 -22.13
CA GLY A 266 -9.44 10.79 -21.69
C GLY A 266 -8.81 9.52 -21.14
N LEU A 267 -9.54 8.73 -20.35
CA LEU A 267 -9.06 7.47 -19.79
C LEU A 267 -8.91 6.37 -20.85
N LEU A 268 -9.87 6.27 -21.77
CA LEU A 268 -9.85 5.24 -22.82
C LEU A 268 -8.75 5.46 -23.86
N GLY A 269 -8.19 6.67 -23.95
CA GLY A 269 -7.13 7.02 -24.89
C GLY A 269 -7.62 7.15 -26.34
N ASP A 270 -8.92 6.95 -26.58
CA ASP A 270 -9.54 6.96 -27.90
C ASP A 270 -10.23 8.31 -28.14
N LEU A 271 -9.40 9.35 -28.16
CA LEU A 271 -9.81 10.68 -28.59
C LEU A 271 -9.58 10.85 -30.10
N SER A 272 -9.70 9.78 -30.89
CA SER A 272 -9.65 9.84 -32.36
C SER A 272 -10.59 10.92 -32.94
N GLU A 273 -11.61 11.30 -32.18
CA GLU A 273 -12.54 12.41 -32.43
C GLU A 273 -12.20 13.71 -31.68
N TYR A 274 -10.93 14.15 -31.66
CA TYR A 274 -10.53 15.40 -30.96
C TYR A 274 -11.32 16.65 -31.37
N HIS A 275 -11.91 16.64 -32.56
CA HIS A 275 -12.81 17.69 -33.03
C HIS A 275 -14.02 17.91 -32.08
N LEU A 276 -14.42 16.90 -31.30
CA LEU A 276 -15.46 17.02 -30.27
C LEU A 276 -15.05 17.90 -29.09
N CYS A 277 -13.74 18.10 -28.86
CA CYS A 277 -13.24 18.96 -27.78
C CYS A 277 -13.28 20.45 -28.16
N LEU A 278 -13.20 20.80 -29.44
CA LEU A 278 -13.13 22.20 -29.89
C LEU A 278 -14.32 23.05 -29.45
N PRO A 279 -15.59 22.59 -29.57
CA PRO A 279 -16.75 23.35 -29.06
C PRO A 279 -16.69 23.57 -27.55
N LEU A 280 -16.16 22.58 -26.81
CA LEU A 280 -16.07 22.59 -25.35
C LEU A 280 -14.96 23.49 -24.82
N LEU A 281 -14.00 23.89 -25.66
CA LEU A 281 -12.98 24.90 -25.36
C LEU A 281 -13.46 26.33 -25.66
N SER A 282 -14.65 26.51 -26.25
CA SER A 282 -15.14 27.84 -26.60
C SER A 282 -15.39 28.73 -25.38
N ALA A 283 -15.28 30.04 -25.58
CA ALA A 283 -15.52 31.03 -24.53
C ALA A 283 -16.97 31.00 -23.99
N ASN A 284 -17.92 30.50 -24.78
CA ASN A 284 -19.34 30.38 -24.41
C ASN A 284 -19.66 29.19 -23.49
N GLU A 285 -18.74 28.23 -23.36
CA GLU A 285 -18.93 27.07 -22.50
C GLU A 285 -18.65 27.42 -21.02
N ALA A 286 -19.08 26.58 -20.08
CA ALA A 286 -18.77 26.78 -18.67
C ALA A 286 -17.28 26.62 -18.36
N SER A 287 -16.75 27.43 -17.43
CA SER A 287 -15.33 27.37 -17.03
C SER A 287 -14.93 25.99 -16.48
N SER A 288 -15.82 25.33 -15.74
CA SER A 288 -15.62 23.97 -15.20
C SER A 288 -15.43 22.92 -16.31
N VAL A 289 -16.22 23.01 -17.39
CA VAL A 289 -16.13 22.12 -18.55
C VAL A 289 -14.84 22.39 -19.33
N ARG A 290 -14.46 23.67 -19.51
CA ARG A 290 -13.17 24.03 -20.14
C ARG A 290 -11.98 23.46 -19.37
N VAL A 291 -11.95 23.62 -18.04
CA VAL A 291 -10.88 23.07 -17.19
C VAL A 291 -10.78 21.54 -17.33
N ALA A 292 -11.92 20.83 -17.30
CA ALA A 292 -11.94 19.37 -17.49
C ALA A 292 -11.45 18.96 -18.90
N CYS A 293 -11.85 19.69 -19.94
CA CYS A 293 -11.40 19.45 -21.31
C CYS A 293 -9.88 19.66 -21.44
N LEU A 294 -9.36 20.75 -20.88
CA LEU A 294 -7.92 21.04 -20.84
C LEU A 294 -7.14 19.97 -20.07
N GLU A 295 -7.67 19.49 -18.95
CA GLU A 295 -7.06 18.39 -18.18
C GLU A 295 -6.96 17.10 -19.00
N VAL A 296 -8.04 16.72 -19.69
CA VAL A 296 -8.06 15.55 -20.58
C VAL A 296 -7.05 15.70 -21.72
N LEU A 297 -7.03 16.84 -22.39
CA LEU A 297 -6.06 17.13 -23.45
C LEU A 297 -4.62 17.08 -22.93
N GLY A 298 -4.35 17.60 -21.74
CA GLY A 298 -3.03 17.60 -21.12
C GLY A 298 -2.51 16.19 -20.77
N ARG A 299 -3.37 15.19 -20.67
CA ARG A 299 -2.99 13.78 -20.42
C ARG A 299 -2.94 12.93 -21.68
N SER A 300 -3.52 13.42 -22.76
CA SER A 300 -3.62 12.68 -24.02
C SER A 300 -2.34 12.78 -24.87
N ASN A 301 -2.19 11.85 -25.80
CA ASN A 301 -1.10 11.86 -26.78
C ASN A 301 -1.42 12.75 -28.01
N VAL A 302 -2.25 13.81 -27.89
CA VAL A 302 -2.55 14.77 -28.98
C VAL A 302 -1.31 15.57 -29.35
N ARG A 303 -0.30 14.94 -29.96
CA ARG A 303 0.84 15.68 -30.44
C ARG A 303 0.51 16.16 -31.85
N LYS A 304 0.41 17.49 -31.99
CA LYS A 304 0.47 18.27 -33.25
C LYS A 304 -0.83 18.66 -33.96
N ASP A 305 -1.99 18.64 -33.30
CA ASP A 305 -3.19 19.28 -33.88
C ASP A 305 -3.12 20.81 -33.71
N SER A 306 -3.00 21.52 -34.83
CA SER A 306 -2.87 22.99 -34.85
C SER A 306 -4.11 23.72 -34.32
N ALA A 307 -5.31 23.19 -34.54
CA ALA A 307 -6.55 23.81 -34.11
C ALA A 307 -6.69 23.75 -32.59
N ILE A 308 -6.32 22.62 -31.99
CA ILE A 308 -6.32 22.44 -30.53
C ILE A 308 -5.25 23.31 -29.89
N ILE A 309 -4.03 23.34 -30.44
CA ILE A 309 -2.97 24.21 -29.92
C ILE A 309 -3.40 25.67 -29.96
N SER A 310 -4.07 26.11 -31.04
CA SER A 310 -4.61 27.47 -31.16
C SER A 310 -5.71 27.74 -30.13
N ALA A 311 -6.65 26.82 -29.96
CA ALA A 311 -7.76 26.96 -28.99
C ALA A 311 -7.27 26.97 -27.54
N VAL A 312 -6.32 26.11 -27.18
CA VAL A 312 -5.72 26.11 -25.84
C VAL A 312 -4.87 27.38 -25.65
N SER A 313 -4.18 27.84 -26.69
CA SER A 313 -3.39 29.07 -26.62
C SER A 313 -4.24 30.32 -26.39
N SER A 314 -5.44 30.41 -26.97
CA SER A 314 -6.33 31.55 -26.71
C SER A 314 -6.89 31.55 -25.29
N LEU A 315 -7.04 30.37 -24.67
CA LEU A 315 -7.45 30.23 -23.26
C LEU A 315 -6.34 30.59 -22.26
N ALA A 316 -5.08 30.73 -22.70
CA ALA A 316 -4.00 31.25 -21.86
C ALA A 316 -4.25 32.70 -21.43
N ASP A 317 -5.12 33.42 -22.15
CA ASP A 317 -5.54 34.79 -21.88
C ASP A 317 -6.99 34.88 -21.33
N ASP A 318 -7.59 33.77 -20.90
CA ASP A 318 -8.97 33.74 -20.36
C ASP A 318 -9.09 34.60 -19.08
N ARG A 319 -10.26 35.19 -18.81
CA ARG A 319 -10.47 35.98 -17.59
C ARG A 319 -10.39 35.10 -16.32
N ASN A 320 -10.80 33.83 -16.42
CA ASN A 320 -10.77 32.88 -15.32
C ASN A 320 -9.34 32.38 -15.05
N GLU A 321 -8.87 32.55 -13.82
CA GLU A 321 -7.51 32.22 -13.39
C GLU A 321 -7.22 30.71 -13.44
N GLU A 322 -8.18 29.86 -13.07
CA GLU A 322 -7.99 28.40 -13.08
C GLU A 322 -7.97 27.85 -14.52
N VAL A 323 -8.75 28.43 -15.43
CA VAL A 323 -8.70 28.10 -16.86
C VAL A 323 -7.31 28.41 -17.43
N ARG A 324 -6.74 29.58 -17.11
CA ARG A 324 -5.39 29.97 -17.55
C ARG A 324 -4.32 29.05 -16.99
N PHE A 325 -4.37 28.75 -15.69
CA PHE A 325 -3.42 27.85 -15.05
C PHE A 325 -3.45 26.45 -15.67
N GLN A 326 -4.64 25.92 -15.92
CA GLN A 326 -4.79 24.61 -16.54
C GLN A 326 -4.40 24.65 -18.03
N ALA A 327 -4.69 25.73 -18.77
CA ALA A 327 -4.23 25.91 -20.15
C ALA A 327 -2.70 25.93 -20.25
N PHE A 328 -2.01 26.62 -19.32
CA PHE A 328 -0.55 26.55 -19.21
C PHE A 328 -0.06 25.12 -19.04
N LYS A 329 -0.62 24.36 -18.10
CA LYS A 329 -0.24 22.96 -17.85
C LYS A 329 -0.45 22.10 -19.10
N THR A 330 -1.56 22.29 -19.81
CA THR A 330 -1.86 21.58 -21.04
C THR A 330 -0.86 21.92 -22.15
N LEU A 331 -0.54 23.20 -22.36
CA LEU A 331 0.46 23.63 -23.35
C LEU A 331 1.86 23.07 -23.05
N ALA A 332 2.22 23.01 -21.77
CA ALA A 332 3.47 22.41 -21.33
C ALA A 332 3.50 20.90 -21.62
N ALA A 333 2.43 20.17 -21.29
CA ALA A 333 2.31 18.74 -21.61
C ALA A 333 2.34 18.45 -23.13
N LEU A 334 1.77 19.36 -23.93
CA LEU A 334 1.79 19.32 -25.39
C LEU A 334 3.12 19.78 -26.02
N LYS A 335 4.10 20.21 -25.21
CA LYS A 335 5.42 20.68 -25.63
C LYS A 335 5.38 21.87 -26.59
N VAL A 336 4.44 22.79 -26.38
CA VAL A 336 4.27 23.94 -27.27
C VAL A 336 5.39 24.98 -27.04
N PRO A 337 6.06 25.47 -28.10
CA PRO A 337 7.05 26.55 -27.98
C PRO A 337 6.46 27.83 -27.34
N GLY A 338 7.29 28.58 -26.60
CA GLY A 338 6.85 29.83 -25.97
C GLY A 338 6.09 29.67 -24.64
N THR A 339 5.90 28.43 -24.17
CA THR A 339 5.31 28.12 -22.85
C THR A 339 6.00 28.84 -21.69
N GLY A 340 7.32 29.06 -21.78
CA GLY A 340 8.07 29.84 -20.80
C GLY A 340 7.62 31.30 -20.68
N LYS A 341 7.34 31.96 -21.80
CA LYS A 341 6.83 33.34 -21.80
C LYS A 341 5.45 33.41 -21.15
N ARG A 342 4.58 32.45 -21.46
CA ARG A 342 3.23 32.34 -20.88
C ARG A 342 3.27 32.09 -19.37
N ALA A 343 4.21 31.26 -18.89
CA ALA A 343 4.45 31.07 -17.46
C ALA A 343 4.87 32.37 -16.76
N TYR A 344 5.72 33.16 -17.42
CA TYR A 344 6.14 34.46 -16.92
C TYR A 344 4.97 35.45 -16.85
N ASP A 345 4.18 35.56 -17.93
CA ASP A 345 3.01 36.44 -17.98
C ASP A 345 2.01 36.07 -16.86
N LEU A 346 1.75 34.78 -16.65
CA LEU A 346 0.90 34.29 -15.55
C LEU A 346 1.46 34.65 -14.16
N CYS A 347 2.77 34.47 -13.93
CA CYS A 347 3.43 34.85 -12.67
C CYS A 347 3.41 36.36 -12.40
N LYS A 348 3.46 37.16 -13.47
CA LYS A 348 3.43 38.61 -13.42
C LYS A 348 2.04 39.12 -13.05
N ASP A 349 1.02 38.56 -13.70
CA ASP A 349 -0.36 38.98 -13.51
C ASP A 349 -0.98 38.44 -12.21
N PHE A 350 -0.53 37.26 -11.73
CA PHE A 350 -1.06 36.58 -10.54
C PHE A 350 0.06 36.10 -9.59
N PRO A 351 0.59 36.98 -8.73
CA PRO A 351 1.68 36.64 -7.82
C PRO A 351 1.36 35.49 -6.84
N ALA A 352 0.09 35.33 -6.46
CA ALA A 352 -0.36 34.29 -5.53
C ALA A 352 -0.25 32.85 -6.10
N MET A 353 -0.19 32.71 -7.43
CA MET A 353 -0.13 31.41 -8.10
C MET A 353 1.29 30.88 -8.29
N LYS A 354 2.32 31.67 -7.94
CA LYS A 354 3.74 31.31 -8.13
C LYS A 354 4.08 29.96 -7.48
N GLU A 355 3.64 29.74 -6.25
CA GLU A 355 3.89 28.49 -5.53
C GLU A 355 3.27 27.28 -6.24
N ARG A 356 2.00 27.38 -6.65
CA ARG A 356 1.32 26.33 -7.43
C ARG A 356 2.03 26.07 -8.77
N LEU A 357 2.57 27.12 -9.40
CA LEU A 357 3.29 27.03 -10.66
C LEU A 357 4.67 26.38 -10.50
N TYR A 358 5.43 26.75 -9.47
CA TYR A 358 6.76 26.17 -9.18
C TYR A 358 6.65 24.67 -8.87
N GLN A 359 5.64 24.26 -8.12
CA GLN A 359 5.33 22.84 -7.91
C GLN A 359 4.99 22.11 -9.21
N SER A 360 4.42 22.80 -10.20
CA SER A 360 4.12 22.23 -11.51
C SER A 360 5.37 22.10 -12.38
N PHE A 361 6.38 22.97 -12.21
CA PHE A 361 7.61 22.97 -12.99
C PHE A 361 8.49 21.74 -12.77
N ARG A 362 8.45 21.12 -11.58
CA ARG A 362 9.20 19.88 -11.31
C ARG A 362 8.81 18.72 -12.23
N HIS A 363 7.63 18.79 -12.85
CA HIS A 363 7.11 17.79 -13.76
C HIS A 363 7.37 18.10 -15.24
N LEU A 364 8.11 19.16 -15.56
CA LEU A 364 8.50 19.51 -16.93
C LEU A 364 9.77 18.76 -17.35
N GLU A 365 9.95 18.52 -18.65
CA GLU A 365 11.22 18.00 -19.16
C GLU A 365 12.32 19.05 -19.05
N TRP A 366 13.58 18.61 -18.99
CA TRP A 366 14.73 19.50 -18.81
C TRP A 366 14.76 20.68 -19.80
N MET A 367 14.52 20.43 -21.09
CA MET A 367 14.53 21.49 -22.11
C MET A 367 13.43 22.53 -21.88
N GLU A 368 12.24 22.08 -21.47
CA GLU A 368 11.07 22.94 -21.21
C GLU A 368 11.26 23.75 -19.94
N LEU A 369 11.73 23.09 -18.87
CA LEU A 369 12.08 23.73 -17.62
C LEU A 369 13.12 24.82 -17.85
N ASN A 370 14.16 24.53 -18.64
CA ASN A 370 15.17 25.53 -18.97
C ASN A 370 14.58 26.72 -19.74
N GLY A 371 13.67 26.47 -20.68
CA GLY A 371 12.94 27.53 -21.39
C GLY A 371 12.09 28.41 -20.45
N VAL A 372 11.40 27.80 -19.49
CA VAL A 372 10.60 28.50 -18.46
C VAL A 372 11.51 29.32 -17.54
N LEU A 373 12.58 28.71 -17.02
CA LEU A 373 13.52 29.38 -16.13
C LEU A 373 14.26 30.54 -16.80
N THR A 374 14.47 30.47 -18.11
CA THR A 374 15.05 31.54 -18.91
C THR A 374 14.07 32.70 -19.06
N ALA A 375 12.79 32.41 -19.32
CA ALA A 375 11.75 33.43 -19.50
C ALA A 375 11.40 34.18 -18.19
N LEU A 376 11.53 33.53 -17.03
CA LEU A 376 11.23 34.14 -15.72
C LEU A 376 12.20 35.27 -15.32
N GLY A 377 13.35 35.40 -15.98
CA GLY A 377 14.41 36.32 -15.59
C GLY A 377 15.18 35.85 -14.33
N PRO A 378 16.35 36.45 -14.02
CA PRO A 378 17.29 35.92 -13.04
C PRO A 378 16.74 35.79 -11.61
N ASP A 379 16.06 36.81 -11.10
CA ASP A 379 15.57 36.83 -9.71
C ASP A 379 14.42 35.83 -9.46
N GLN A 380 13.46 35.74 -10.39
CA GLN A 380 12.35 34.79 -10.27
C GLN A 380 12.83 33.36 -10.58
N SER A 381 13.81 33.20 -11.48
CA SER A 381 14.46 31.91 -11.74
C SER A 381 15.14 31.37 -10.48
N LYS A 382 15.83 32.22 -9.69
CA LYS A 382 16.42 31.83 -8.39
C LYS A 382 15.38 31.26 -7.43
N LYS A 383 14.26 31.97 -7.21
CA LYS A 383 13.17 31.50 -6.34
C LYS A 383 12.51 30.22 -6.86
N ALA A 384 12.28 30.13 -8.17
CA ALA A 384 11.71 28.93 -8.79
C ALA A 384 12.63 27.71 -8.64
N ARG A 385 13.95 27.87 -8.87
CA ARG A 385 14.93 26.79 -8.70
C ARG A 385 15.02 26.33 -7.24
N GLN A 386 14.96 27.27 -6.29
CA GLN A 386 14.89 26.97 -4.86
C GLN A 386 13.69 26.08 -4.52
N ALA A 387 12.49 26.51 -4.91
CA ALA A 387 11.26 25.75 -4.68
C ALA A 387 11.28 24.35 -5.33
N ILE A 388 11.82 24.24 -6.56
CA ILE A 388 11.94 22.96 -7.27
C ILE A 388 12.91 22.00 -6.57
N VAL A 389 14.13 22.45 -6.26
CA VAL A 389 15.14 21.63 -5.58
C VAL A 389 14.60 21.17 -4.23
N HIS A 390 14.03 22.09 -3.47
CA HIS A 390 13.41 21.80 -2.18
C HIS A 390 12.37 20.68 -2.29
N THR A 391 11.45 20.79 -3.25
CA THR A 391 10.41 19.77 -3.49
C THR A 391 11.01 18.42 -3.92
N ILE A 392 12.06 18.41 -4.75
CA ILE A 392 12.73 17.17 -5.18
C ILE A 392 13.45 16.48 -4.01
N VAL A 393 14.09 17.25 -3.12
CA VAL A 393 14.78 16.71 -1.94
C VAL A 393 13.77 16.06 -0.98
N GLN A 394 12.58 16.65 -0.82
CA GLN A 394 11.50 16.06 -0.02
C GLN A 394 11.06 14.70 -0.55
N ASP A 395 10.94 14.56 -1.87
CA ASP A 395 10.41 13.34 -2.50
C ASP A 395 11.35 12.12 -2.33
N ASN A 396 12.69 12.30 -2.32
CA ASN A 396 13.63 11.16 -2.19
C ASN A 396 15.10 11.49 -1.79
N PRO A 397 15.37 11.83 -0.52
CA PRO A 397 16.69 12.32 -0.10
C PRO A 397 17.74 11.21 0.09
N GLU A 398 17.36 9.96 0.32
CA GLU A 398 18.31 8.82 0.40
C GLU A 398 18.89 8.48 -0.96
N LYS A 399 18.06 8.44 -2.01
CA LYS A 399 18.56 8.30 -3.38
C LYS A 399 19.45 9.48 -3.76
N LEU A 400 19.09 10.70 -3.36
CA LEU A 400 19.93 11.86 -3.57
C LEU A 400 21.27 11.71 -2.84
N THR A 401 21.27 11.20 -1.60
CA THR A 401 22.49 10.90 -0.83
C THR A 401 23.37 9.90 -1.58
N LEU A 402 22.80 8.76 -2.01
CA LEU A 402 23.48 7.72 -2.77
C LEU A 402 24.10 8.25 -4.06
N PHE A 403 23.35 9.07 -4.79
CA PHE A 403 23.79 9.67 -6.04
C PHE A 403 24.91 10.68 -5.80
N LEU A 404 24.72 11.64 -4.90
CA LEU A 404 25.73 12.67 -4.57
C LEU A 404 27.04 12.06 -4.05
N ASN A 405 26.97 10.95 -3.31
CA ASN A 405 28.14 10.21 -2.86
C ASN A 405 29.02 9.70 -4.00
N GLN A 406 28.44 9.40 -5.18
CA GLN A 406 29.23 9.00 -6.36
C GLN A 406 30.05 10.17 -6.91
N TYR A 407 29.52 11.39 -6.83
CA TYR A 407 30.18 12.62 -7.28
C TYR A 407 31.26 13.13 -6.31
N LEU A 408 31.30 12.65 -5.07
CA LEU A 408 32.42 12.90 -4.16
C LEU A 408 33.76 12.33 -4.68
N LYS A 409 33.71 11.38 -5.61
CA LYS A 409 34.88 10.78 -6.27
C LYS A 409 35.22 11.43 -7.62
N SER A 410 34.49 12.48 -8.01
CA SER A 410 34.74 13.20 -9.26
C SER A 410 36.15 13.81 -9.29
N PRO A 411 36.86 13.79 -10.44
CA PRO A 411 38.14 14.47 -10.57
C PRO A 411 38.01 16.01 -10.45
N ASP A 412 36.82 16.57 -10.65
CA ASP A 412 36.56 18.01 -10.51
C ASP A 412 36.32 18.41 -9.03
N ASP A 413 37.19 19.25 -8.49
CA ASP A 413 37.10 19.78 -7.12
C ASP A 413 35.79 20.54 -6.86
N ARG A 414 35.24 21.23 -7.86
CA ARG A 414 34.01 22.04 -7.72
C ARG A 414 32.80 21.13 -7.54
N VAL A 415 32.71 20.07 -8.34
CA VAL A 415 31.65 19.05 -8.26
C VAL A 415 31.66 18.34 -6.90
N ARG A 416 32.85 18.04 -6.37
CA ARG A 416 33.01 17.42 -5.05
C ARG A 416 32.52 18.32 -3.92
N GLU A 417 32.86 19.61 -3.96
CA GLU A 417 32.45 20.57 -2.95
C GLU A 417 30.94 20.84 -2.99
N GLU A 418 30.34 20.86 -4.18
CA GLU A 418 28.88 20.96 -4.34
C GLU A 418 28.14 19.74 -3.80
N ALA A 419 28.61 18.53 -4.12
CA ALA A 419 28.04 17.29 -3.59
C ALA A 419 28.09 17.25 -2.07
N ARG A 420 29.19 17.71 -1.46
CA ARG A 420 29.35 17.80 0.00
C ARG A 420 28.32 18.72 0.65
N LYS A 421 28.11 19.92 0.14
CA LYS A 421 27.12 20.87 0.68
C LYS A 421 25.68 20.37 0.57
N LEU A 422 25.34 19.69 -0.54
CA LEU A 422 24.02 19.08 -0.70
C LEU A 422 23.82 17.91 0.26
N LEU A 423 24.86 17.11 0.52
CA LEU A 423 24.82 16.05 1.52
C LEU A 423 24.63 16.62 2.94
N GLU A 424 25.32 17.70 3.29
CA GLU A 424 25.13 18.40 4.57
C GLU A 424 23.70 18.91 4.75
N LEU A 425 23.10 19.49 3.69
CA LEU A 425 21.70 19.90 3.70
C LEU A 425 20.78 18.70 3.93
N VAL A 426 20.95 17.62 3.18
CA VAL A 426 20.17 16.37 3.32
C VAL A 426 20.30 15.80 4.73
N ASP A 427 21.48 15.81 5.32
CA ASP A 427 21.71 15.33 6.68
C ASP A 427 21.14 16.26 7.76
N SER A 428 21.15 17.58 7.54
CA SER A 428 20.48 18.54 8.42
C SER A 428 18.97 18.32 8.44
N ILE A 429 18.38 18.01 7.29
CA ILE A 429 16.96 17.67 7.12
C ILE A 429 16.66 16.38 7.88
N LYS A 430 17.43 15.30 7.67
CA LYS A 430 17.29 14.04 8.41
C LYS A 430 17.39 14.24 9.93
N LYS A 431 18.26 15.13 10.40
CA LYS A 431 18.44 15.43 11.84
C LYS A 431 17.27 16.20 12.44
N ALA A 432 16.70 17.16 11.72
CA ALA A 432 15.52 17.91 12.17
C ALA A 432 14.30 17.00 12.30
N GLU A 433 14.07 16.16 11.28
CA GLU A 433 13.01 15.13 11.26
C GLU A 433 13.17 14.11 12.40
N ASN A 434 14.42 13.79 12.78
CA ASN A 434 14.68 12.88 13.88
C ASN A 434 14.22 13.41 15.26
N LYS A 435 14.08 14.73 15.42
CA LYS A 435 13.65 15.38 16.68
C LYS A 435 12.13 15.44 16.83
N GLU A 436 11.37 15.70 15.76
CA GLU A 436 9.89 15.75 15.81
C GLU A 436 9.28 14.37 16.09
N ALA A 437 9.79 13.31 15.46
CA ALA A 437 9.29 11.94 15.65
C ALA A 437 9.74 11.27 16.98
N ALA A 438 10.31 12.03 17.92
CA ALA A 438 10.65 11.55 19.27
C ALA A 438 9.51 11.71 20.30
N GLN A 439 8.34 12.24 19.91
CA GLN A 439 7.16 12.23 20.77
C GLN A 439 6.67 10.77 20.99
N ASP A 440 6.61 10.39 22.26
CA ASP A 440 6.34 9.03 22.72
C ASP A 440 4.84 8.72 22.64
N ASP A 441 4.42 8.14 21.51
CA ASP A 441 3.07 7.61 21.28
C ASP A 441 2.88 6.20 21.85
N THR A 442 3.81 5.69 22.67
CA THR A 442 3.65 4.38 23.30
C THR A 442 2.38 4.42 24.16
N PRO A 443 1.43 3.48 23.98
CA PRO A 443 0.21 3.52 24.75
C PRO A 443 0.59 3.31 26.21
N LYS A 444 0.05 4.13 27.11
CA LYS A 444 0.28 4.04 28.56
C LYS A 444 -0.36 2.77 29.12
N TYR A 445 0.21 1.61 28.84
CA TYR A 445 -0.19 0.31 29.41
C TYR A 445 0.41 0.07 30.80
N THR A 446 1.27 0.97 31.28
CA THR A 446 1.84 0.90 32.63
C THR A 446 0.77 0.91 33.73
N SER A 447 -0.43 1.41 33.46
CA SER A 447 -1.58 1.31 34.39
C SER A 447 -2.22 -0.09 34.41
N LEU A 448 -2.16 -0.86 33.31
CA LEU A 448 -2.79 -2.18 33.20
C LEU A 448 -1.98 -3.31 33.88
N ILE A 449 -0.65 -3.12 34.00
CA ILE A 449 0.27 -4.03 34.73
C ILE A 449 -0.13 -4.15 36.21
N ASN A 450 -0.72 -3.08 36.79
CA ASN A 450 -1.13 -3.07 38.19
C ASN A 450 -2.53 -3.67 38.42
N GLU A 451 -3.35 -3.84 37.38
CA GLU A 451 -4.74 -4.30 37.48
C GLU A 451 -4.95 -5.79 37.14
N THR A 452 -4.03 -6.40 36.38
CA THR A 452 -4.11 -7.83 36.01
C THR A 452 -3.61 -8.75 37.13
N LYS A 453 -4.48 -8.99 38.12
CA LYS A 453 -4.31 -10.13 39.03
C LYS A 453 -4.59 -11.42 38.26
N GLY A 454 -3.60 -12.31 38.17
CA GLY A 454 -3.70 -13.60 37.49
C GLY A 454 -5.03 -14.32 37.75
N ILE A 455 -5.64 -14.81 36.67
CA ILE A 455 -6.99 -15.39 36.64
C ILE A 455 -6.98 -16.80 37.27
N LEU A 456 -5.82 -17.46 37.29
CA LEU A 456 -5.69 -18.82 37.81
C LEU A 456 -5.62 -18.87 39.33
N ALA A 457 -6.30 -19.86 39.90
CA ALA A 457 -6.17 -20.18 41.31
C ALA A 457 -4.69 -20.43 41.68
N LYS A 458 -4.21 -19.83 42.77
CA LYS A 458 -2.79 -19.81 43.20
C LYS A 458 -2.09 -21.18 43.14
N ARG A 459 -2.80 -22.26 43.51
CA ARG A 459 -2.26 -23.64 43.44
C ARG A 459 -2.07 -24.14 42.01
N ARG A 460 -3.02 -23.87 41.11
CA ARG A 460 -2.94 -24.25 39.69
C ARG A 460 -1.84 -23.47 39.00
N ARG A 461 -1.77 -22.15 39.22
CA ARG A 461 -0.69 -21.29 38.72
C ARG A 461 0.69 -21.82 39.12
N ARG A 462 0.89 -22.11 40.40
CA ARG A 462 2.16 -22.65 40.90
C ARG A 462 2.56 -23.96 40.20
N ARG A 463 1.64 -24.91 40.08
CA ARG A 463 1.90 -26.19 39.40
C ARG A 463 2.26 -25.99 37.92
N LEU A 464 1.56 -25.10 37.22
CA LEU A 464 1.86 -24.81 35.81
C LEU A 464 3.21 -24.10 35.64
N LEU A 465 3.55 -23.15 36.52
CA LEU A 465 4.86 -22.51 36.51
C LEU A 465 5.99 -23.50 36.81
N GLU A 466 5.80 -24.43 37.75
CA GLU A 466 6.78 -25.48 38.03
C GLU A 466 7.00 -26.37 36.79
N ARG A 467 5.94 -26.76 36.06
CA ARG A 467 6.05 -27.51 34.80
C ARG A 467 6.79 -26.73 33.71
N LEU A 468 6.46 -25.45 33.56
CA LEU A 468 7.09 -24.53 32.60
C LEU A 468 8.60 -24.38 32.86
N VAL A 469 8.99 -24.13 34.11
CA VAL A 469 10.40 -23.97 34.51
C VAL A 469 11.17 -25.29 34.35
N ASN A 470 10.52 -26.43 34.55
CA ASN A 470 11.10 -27.75 34.31
C ASN A 470 11.11 -28.15 32.82
N ARG A 471 10.69 -27.25 31.90
CA ARG A 471 10.63 -27.47 30.45
C ARG A 471 9.76 -28.64 30.03
N GLU A 472 8.73 -28.95 30.83
CA GLU A 472 7.75 -29.96 30.45
C GLU A 472 6.87 -29.46 29.30
N ALA A 473 6.48 -30.38 28.42
CA ALA A 473 5.56 -30.06 27.34
C ALA A 473 4.18 -29.66 27.90
N LEU A 474 3.60 -28.60 27.34
CA LEU A 474 2.26 -28.12 27.69
C LEU A 474 1.36 -28.15 26.47
N GLU A 475 0.13 -28.61 26.69
CA GLU A 475 -0.87 -28.72 25.65
C GLU A 475 -2.25 -28.36 26.20
N GLY A 476 -2.99 -27.51 25.48
CA GLY A 476 -4.40 -27.23 25.78
C GLY A 476 -4.67 -26.37 27.00
N GLU A 477 -3.68 -25.64 27.52
CA GLU A 477 -3.84 -24.84 28.74
C GLU A 477 -4.39 -23.43 28.46
N GLU A 478 -5.01 -22.82 29.47
CA GLU A 478 -5.50 -21.45 29.45
C GLU A 478 -4.74 -20.61 30.49
N LEU A 479 -3.89 -19.71 30.02
CA LEU A 479 -2.97 -18.85 30.79
C LEU A 479 -3.26 -17.36 30.53
N ARG A 480 -4.53 -17.02 30.29
CA ARG A 480 -4.97 -15.66 29.95
C ARG A 480 -4.72 -14.68 31.09
N GLY A 481 -4.18 -13.50 30.77
CA GLY A 481 -3.93 -12.43 31.73
C GLY A 481 -2.89 -12.76 32.82
N GLU A 482 -2.14 -13.85 32.68
CA GLU A 482 -1.11 -14.23 33.65
C GLU A 482 0.16 -13.39 33.50
N VAL A 483 0.85 -13.17 34.62
CA VAL A 483 2.11 -12.43 34.67
C VAL A 483 3.28 -13.39 34.84
N PHE A 484 4.23 -13.30 33.91
CA PHE A 484 5.50 -14.00 33.85
C PHE A 484 6.62 -12.95 33.91
N SER A 485 7.41 -12.97 34.98
CA SER A 485 8.48 -12.01 35.19
C SER A 485 9.75 -12.72 35.62
N ASP A 486 10.86 -12.38 34.98
CA ASP A 486 12.21 -12.86 35.33
C ASP A 486 12.33 -14.40 35.34
N LEU A 487 11.70 -15.07 34.37
CA LEU A 487 11.71 -16.54 34.23
C LEU A 487 12.59 -17.01 33.07
N ASP A 488 13.28 -18.13 33.26
CA ASP A 488 13.90 -18.89 32.17
C ASP A 488 12.97 -20.02 31.74
N LEU A 489 12.37 -19.83 30.56
CA LEU A 489 11.50 -20.76 29.85
C LEU A 489 12.15 -21.16 28.52
N SER A 490 13.49 -21.15 28.43
CA SER A 490 14.20 -21.56 27.23
C SER A 490 13.94 -23.02 26.89
N GLY A 491 13.77 -23.30 25.60
CA GLY A 491 13.56 -24.67 25.09
C GLY A 491 12.22 -25.32 25.44
N VAL A 492 11.25 -24.60 26.00
CA VAL A 492 9.91 -25.16 26.30
C VAL A 492 9.19 -25.58 25.02
N ASN A 493 8.34 -26.60 25.11
CA ASN A 493 7.46 -27.02 24.02
C ASN A 493 6.00 -26.80 24.41
N ILE A 494 5.31 -25.92 23.68
CA ILE A 494 3.95 -25.51 24.01
C ILE A 494 3.06 -25.64 22.76
N ARG A 495 1.93 -26.32 22.92
CA ARG A 495 0.98 -26.57 21.84
C ARG A 495 -0.43 -26.19 22.26
N ASN A 496 -1.26 -25.73 21.31
CA ASN A 496 -2.71 -25.55 21.50
C ASN A 496 -3.10 -24.77 22.77
N THR A 497 -2.28 -23.79 23.17
CA THR A 497 -2.39 -23.09 24.48
C THR A 497 -2.72 -21.61 24.25
N SER A 498 -3.48 -21.00 25.16
CA SER A 498 -3.83 -19.57 25.11
C SER A 498 -3.13 -18.77 26.21
N PHE A 499 -2.38 -17.75 25.81
CA PHE A 499 -1.75 -16.73 26.64
C PHE A 499 -2.36 -15.34 26.38
N ASP A 500 -3.64 -15.28 25.97
CA ASP A 500 -4.26 -14.01 25.59
C ASP A 500 -4.21 -13.01 26.75
N GLY A 501 -3.70 -11.80 26.51
CA GLY A 501 -3.55 -10.74 27.51
C GLY A 501 -2.46 -11.00 28.57
N ALA A 502 -1.64 -12.04 28.44
CA ALA A 502 -0.57 -12.33 29.40
C ALA A 502 0.58 -11.31 29.31
N PHE A 503 1.31 -11.14 30.41
CA PHE A 503 2.45 -10.23 30.52
C PHE A 503 3.74 -11.02 30.70
N PHE A 504 4.72 -10.78 29.83
CA PHE A 504 6.06 -11.32 29.86
C PHE A 504 7.04 -10.17 30.02
N SER A 505 7.74 -10.12 31.15
CA SER A 505 8.77 -9.10 31.43
C SER A 505 10.08 -9.77 31.79
N ASN A 506 11.16 -9.46 31.06
CA ASN A 506 12.48 -10.07 31.26
C ASN A 506 12.47 -11.61 31.24
N VAL A 507 11.61 -12.20 30.42
CA VAL A 507 11.50 -13.66 30.29
C VAL A 507 12.41 -14.15 29.17
N ASN A 508 13.05 -15.30 29.37
CA ASN A 508 13.77 -16.00 28.32
C ASN A 508 12.93 -17.15 27.75
N ILE A 509 12.52 -17.07 26.50
CA ILE A 509 11.91 -18.16 25.71
C ILE A 509 12.78 -18.53 24.50
N SER A 510 14.10 -18.30 24.57
CA SER A 510 15.04 -18.68 23.51
C SER A 510 14.93 -20.18 23.20
N SER A 511 14.98 -20.54 21.92
CA SER A 511 14.88 -21.93 21.44
C SER A 511 13.58 -22.67 21.82
N ALA A 512 12.56 -21.97 22.32
CA ALA A 512 11.26 -22.57 22.60
C ALA A 512 10.51 -22.92 21.31
N GLN A 513 9.58 -23.87 21.40
CA GLN A 513 8.73 -24.31 20.30
C GLN A 513 7.26 -24.04 20.65
N PHE A 514 6.60 -23.24 19.82
CA PHE A 514 5.18 -22.92 19.93
C PHE A 514 4.46 -23.36 18.66
N HIS A 515 3.43 -24.19 18.81
CA HIS A 515 2.61 -24.64 17.69
C HIS A 515 1.12 -24.44 18.00
N SER A 516 0.42 -23.69 17.14
CA SER A 516 -1.01 -23.37 17.31
C SER A 516 -1.33 -22.69 18.66
N VAL A 517 -0.50 -21.70 19.04
CA VAL A 517 -0.61 -20.95 20.30
C VAL A 517 -1.20 -19.57 20.05
N SER A 518 -1.94 -19.04 21.04
CA SER A 518 -2.54 -17.70 20.98
C SER A 518 -1.90 -16.77 22.02
N PHE A 519 -1.37 -15.64 21.57
CA PHE A 519 -0.80 -14.54 22.37
C PHE A 519 -1.57 -13.23 22.12
N LYS A 520 -2.89 -13.30 21.89
CA LYS A 520 -3.66 -12.12 21.50
C LYS A 520 -3.67 -11.09 22.61
N GLY A 521 -3.28 -9.85 22.32
CA GLY A 521 -3.18 -8.79 23.31
C GLY A 521 -2.12 -9.03 24.40
N ALA A 522 -1.22 -10.01 24.23
CA ALA A 522 -0.15 -10.26 25.20
C ALA A 522 0.93 -9.16 25.13
N HIS A 523 1.59 -8.92 26.25
CA HIS A 523 2.64 -7.92 26.39
C HIS A 523 3.99 -8.59 26.61
N PHE A 524 4.96 -8.26 25.77
CA PHE A 524 6.34 -8.71 25.85
C PHE A 524 7.23 -7.50 26.03
N GLU A 525 7.85 -7.37 27.20
CA GLU A 525 8.85 -6.34 27.49
C GLU A 525 10.20 -7.01 27.80
N ASN A 526 11.21 -6.67 26.99
CA ASN A 526 12.57 -7.19 27.17
C ASN A 526 12.62 -8.74 27.20
N VAL A 527 11.89 -9.38 26.28
CA VAL A 527 11.80 -10.84 26.20
C VAL A 527 12.79 -11.37 25.17
N ASN A 528 13.54 -12.41 25.54
CA ASN A 528 14.43 -13.11 24.63
C ASN A 528 13.69 -14.27 23.95
N MET A 529 13.54 -14.19 22.63
CA MET A 529 12.94 -15.19 21.74
C MET A 529 13.94 -15.68 20.68
N ASP A 530 15.24 -15.45 20.88
CA ASP A 530 16.26 -15.83 19.90
C ASP A 530 16.20 -17.34 19.61
N ASN A 531 16.28 -17.71 18.33
CA ASN A 531 16.18 -19.09 17.84
C ASN A 531 14.88 -19.85 18.21
N ALA A 532 13.84 -19.17 18.69
CA ALA A 532 12.55 -19.80 18.96
C ALA A 532 11.80 -20.11 17.65
N SER A 533 10.92 -21.12 17.69
CA SER A 533 10.07 -21.52 16.57
C SER A 533 8.61 -21.30 16.92
N PHE A 534 7.92 -20.54 16.08
CA PHE A 534 6.51 -20.23 16.15
C PHE A 534 5.84 -20.67 14.85
N ASP A 535 4.92 -21.62 14.97
CA ASP A 535 4.18 -22.18 13.84
C ASP A 535 2.67 -22.03 14.10
N LEU A 536 1.97 -21.36 13.19
CA LEU A 536 0.54 -21.05 13.30
C LEU A 536 0.18 -20.29 14.60
N VAL A 537 1.04 -19.36 15.02
CA VAL A 537 0.87 -18.60 16.26
C VAL A 537 0.21 -17.23 15.98
N SER A 538 -0.68 -16.81 16.87
CA SER A 538 -1.35 -15.50 16.78
C SER A 538 -0.82 -14.52 17.83
N PHE A 539 -0.19 -13.44 17.37
CA PHE A 539 0.24 -12.26 18.12
C PHE A 539 -0.68 -11.05 17.87
N GLU A 540 -1.95 -11.29 17.50
CA GLU A 540 -2.87 -10.19 17.18
C GLU A 540 -3.02 -9.22 18.36
N ASN A 541 -2.90 -7.91 18.12
CA ASN A 541 -2.93 -6.86 19.15
C ASN A 541 -1.84 -6.99 20.23
N ALA A 542 -0.83 -7.85 20.07
CA ALA A 542 0.24 -7.99 21.05
C ALA A 542 1.16 -6.77 21.06
N VAL A 543 1.81 -6.50 22.20
CA VAL A 543 2.84 -5.47 22.34
C VAL A 543 4.19 -6.14 22.50
N LEU A 544 5.12 -5.91 21.55
CA LEU A 544 6.49 -6.38 21.59
C LEU A 544 7.43 -5.18 21.74
N LYS A 545 7.85 -4.92 22.97
CA LYS A 545 8.77 -3.84 23.32
C LYS A 545 10.13 -4.42 23.67
N LYS A 546 11.16 -4.05 22.92
CA LYS A 546 12.52 -4.57 23.11
C LYS A 546 12.56 -6.11 23.11
N ALA A 547 11.79 -6.72 22.21
CA ALA A 547 11.84 -8.17 22.03
C ALA A 547 13.05 -8.53 21.15
N HIS A 548 13.75 -9.60 21.53
CA HIS A 548 14.89 -10.13 20.79
C HIS A 548 14.43 -11.39 20.06
N CYS A 549 14.39 -11.36 18.74
CA CYS A 549 13.88 -12.42 17.88
C CYS A 549 14.91 -12.82 16.82
N THR A 550 16.21 -12.76 17.15
CA THR A 550 17.29 -13.03 16.22
C THR A 550 17.25 -14.50 15.81
N GLN A 551 17.26 -14.78 14.50
CA GLN A 551 17.17 -16.14 13.95
C GLN A 551 15.93 -16.94 14.40
N ALA A 552 14.88 -16.27 14.89
CA ALA A 552 13.62 -16.93 15.21
C ALA A 552 12.83 -17.29 13.93
N ILE A 553 11.98 -18.30 14.02
CA ILE A 553 11.13 -18.78 12.91
C ILE A 553 9.67 -18.46 13.25
N PHE A 554 8.99 -17.73 12.37
CA PHE A 554 7.60 -17.30 12.47
C PHE A 554 6.82 -17.74 11.23
N SER A 555 6.68 -19.04 11.04
CA SER A 555 5.97 -19.59 9.88
C SER A 555 4.47 -19.37 10.03
N SER A 556 3.88 -18.65 9.07
CA SER A 556 2.43 -18.38 9.02
C SER A 556 1.86 -17.76 10.32
N CYS A 557 2.64 -16.90 10.98
CA CYS A 557 2.20 -16.20 12.18
C CYS A 557 1.41 -14.93 11.86
N SER A 558 0.48 -14.56 12.74
CA SER A 558 -0.29 -13.31 12.62
C SER A 558 0.16 -12.29 13.65
N PHE A 559 0.64 -11.14 13.20
CA PHE A 559 0.96 -9.93 13.96
C PHE A 559 -0.02 -8.79 13.64
N ALA A 560 -1.24 -9.11 13.23
CA ALA A 560 -2.21 -8.07 12.87
C ALA A 560 -2.49 -7.16 14.08
N ASP A 561 -2.51 -5.85 13.86
CA ASP A 561 -2.63 -4.81 14.88
C ASP A 561 -1.54 -4.83 15.99
N ALA A 562 -0.45 -5.60 15.83
CA ALA A 562 0.59 -5.67 16.85
C ALA A 562 1.39 -4.37 16.95
N TRP A 563 1.87 -4.05 18.14
CA TRP A 563 2.74 -2.90 18.40
C TRP A 563 4.15 -3.39 18.67
N ILE A 564 5.03 -3.19 17.70
CA ILE A 564 6.41 -3.65 17.72
C ILE A 564 7.31 -2.42 17.85
N TYR A 565 8.01 -2.29 18.98
CA TYR A 565 8.82 -1.12 19.29
C TYR A 565 10.20 -1.51 19.80
N GLU A 566 11.25 -0.93 19.23
CA GLU A 566 12.66 -1.18 19.61
C GLU A 566 13.03 -2.68 19.63
N SER A 567 12.41 -3.49 18.75
CA SER A 567 12.59 -4.94 18.72
C SER A 567 13.52 -5.36 17.58
N CYS A 568 14.19 -6.50 17.73
CA CYS A 568 15.14 -7.04 16.76
C CYS A 568 14.64 -8.35 16.16
N PHE A 569 14.42 -8.38 14.85
CA PHE A 569 14.05 -9.54 14.02
C PHE A 569 15.16 -9.86 13.01
N SER A 570 16.40 -9.50 13.32
CA SER A 570 17.55 -9.75 12.45
C SER A 570 17.67 -11.25 12.13
N LEU A 571 17.84 -11.58 10.84
CA LEU A 571 17.98 -12.96 10.36
C LEU A 571 16.79 -13.89 10.65
N ALA A 572 15.63 -13.37 11.07
CA ALA A 572 14.45 -14.18 11.34
C ALA A 572 13.81 -14.70 10.04
N ASP A 573 13.18 -15.87 10.11
CA ASP A 573 12.29 -16.40 9.06
C ASP A 573 10.86 -15.99 9.38
N LEU A 574 10.28 -15.13 8.54
CA LEU A 574 8.95 -14.54 8.70
C LEU A 574 8.09 -14.78 7.44
N LYS A 575 8.36 -15.87 6.72
CA LYS A 575 7.62 -16.21 5.50
C LYS A 575 6.12 -16.31 5.74
N GLY A 576 5.35 -15.65 4.88
CA GLY A 576 3.88 -15.63 4.95
C GLY A 576 3.30 -15.00 6.22
N SER A 577 4.12 -14.33 7.05
CA SER A 577 3.64 -13.67 8.26
C SER A 577 2.76 -12.45 7.93
N VAL A 578 1.77 -12.19 8.78
CA VAL A 578 0.75 -11.16 8.55
C VAL A 578 0.93 -10.01 9.53
N PHE A 579 1.40 -8.86 9.05
CA PHE A 579 1.61 -7.59 9.77
C PHE A 579 0.55 -6.53 9.41
N ILE A 580 -0.67 -6.95 9.07
CA ILE A 580 -1.75 -6.03 8.69
C ILE A 580 -2.00 -5.05 9.84
N ASP A 581 -1.91 -3.76 9.56
CA ASP A 581 -2.06 -2.65 10.53
C ASP A 581 -1.13 -2.68 11.73
N ALA A 582 -0.06 -3.47 11.66
CA ALA A 582 0.97 -3.47 12.69
C ALA A 582 1.61 -2.07 12.78
N ARG A 583 1.91 -1.66 14.02
CA ARG A 583 2.65 -0.44 14.31
C ARG A 583 4.07 -0.83 14.67
N ILE A 584 4.98 -0.66 13.72
CA ILE A 584 6.36 -1.07 13.85
C ILE A 584 7.23 0.19 13.92
N LYS A 585 7.88 0.42 15.05
CA LYS A 585 8.71 1.61 15.28
C LYS A 585 10.10 1.21 15.75
N LYS A 586 11.14 1.86 15.21
CA LYS A 586 12.55 1.70 15.63
C LYS A 586 13.02 0.24 15.74
N SER A 587 12.51 -0.62 14.86
CA SER A 587 12.75 -2.07 14.91
C SER A 587 13.58 -2.52 13.71
N ASP A 588 14.28 -3.63 13.85
CA ASP A 588 15.26 -4.11 12.87
C ASP A 588 14.84 -5.45 12.25
N PHE A 589 14.76 -5.52 10.93
CA PHE A 589 14.51 -6.71 10.10
C PHE A 589 15.70 -7.00 9.18
N LEU A 590 16.91 -6.59 9.56
CA LEU A 590 18.14 -6.81 8.81
C LEU A 590 18.29 -8.28 8.38
N ARG A 591 18.40 -8.50 7.07
CA ARG A 591 18.59 -9.82 6.46
C ARG A 591 17.53 -10.87 6.83
N SER A 592 16.33 -10.46 7.26
CA SER A 592 15.23 -11.38 7.50
C SER A 592 14.66 -11.94 6.20
N ASP A 593 13.96 -13.08 6.31
CA ASP A 593 13.16 -13.64 5.22
C ASP A 593 11.70 -13.23 5.40
N LEU A 594 11.18 -12.39 4.50
CA LEU A 594 9.83 -11.83 4.53
C LEU A 594 9.09 -12.17 3.22
N ILE A 595 9.48 -13.26 2.56
CA ILE A 595 8.80 -13.72 1.35
C ILE A 595 7.32 -13.95 1.67
N GLU A 596 6.44 -13.42 0.82
CA GLU A 596 4.98 -13.50 0.98
C GLU A 596 4.39 -12.86 2.25
N ALA A 597 5.18 -12.12 3.03
CA ALA A 597 4.67 -11.40 4.20
C ALA A 597 3.74 -10.25 3.80
N SER A 598 2.72 -9.97 4.62
CA SER A 598 1.77 -8.88 4.38
C SER A 598 1.93 -7.76 5.40
N PHE A 599 2.34 -6.57 4.97
CA PHE A 599 2.44 -5.32 5.74
C PHE A 599 1.32 -4.35 5.41
N VAL A 600 0.19 -4.83 4.91
CA VAL A 600 -0.89 -3.98 4.43
C VAL A 600 -1.37 -3.02 5.51
N GLY A 601 -1.46 -1.72 5.19
CA GLY A 601 -1.93 -0.68 6.14
C GLY A 601 -1.01 -0.42 7.34
N SER A 602 0.10 -1.16 7.47
CA SER A 602 1.03 -1.04 8.59
C SER A 602 1.65 0.36 8.67
N HIS A 603 1.93 0.78 9.90
CA HIS A 603 2.65 2.01 10.20
C HIS A 603 4.07 1.66 10.60
N LEU A 604 5.00 1.92 9.69
CA LEU A 604 6.42 1.64 9.84
C LEU A 604 7.10 2.97 10.11
N ALA A 605 7.79 3.13 11.24
CA ALA A 605 8.58 4.33 11.50
C ALA A 605 9.99 3.94 11.94
N ARG A 606 11.02 4.34 11.19
CA ARG A 606 12.42 4.02 11.48
C ARG A 606 12.66 2.51 11.56
N VAL A 607 12.05 1.77 10.65
CA VAL A 607 12.23 0.32 10.53
C VAL A 607 13.34 0.05 9.52
N SER A 608 14.31 -0.78 9.87
CA SER A 608 15.29 -1.25 8.89
C SER A 608 14.83 -2.57 8.30
N PHE A 609 14.66 -2.60 6.98
CA PHE A 609 14.52 -3.81 6.17
C PHE A 609 15.80 -4.09 5.39
N SER A 610 16.95 -3.57 5.83
CA SER A 610 18.19 -3.66 5.04
C SER A 610 18.51 -5.11 4.66
N ARG A 611 18.70 -5.34 3.36
CA ARG A 611 18.99 -6.67 2.79
C ARG A 611 17.97 -7.76 3.16
N ALA A 612 16.75 -7.39 3.57
CA ALA A 612 15.66 -8.34 3.78
C ALA A 612 15.18 -8.91 2.44
N ARG A 613 14.71 -10.15 2.44
CA ARG A 613 14.08 -10.78 1.27
C ARG A 613 12.59 -10.48 1.29
N LEU A 614 12.15 -9.54 0.43
CA LEU A 614 10.77 -9.08 0.38
C LEU A 614 9.96 -9.68 -0.79
N TYR A 615 10.52 -10.61 -1.56
CA TYR A 615 9.88 -11.09 -2.77
C TYR A 615 8.44 -11.61 -2.50
N LEU A 616 7.47 -11.16 -3.30
CA LEU A 616 6.03 -11.40 -3.11
C LEU A 616 5.43 -10.89 -1.78
N SER A 617 6.11 -10.04 -1.03
CA SER A 617 5.49 -9.34 0.11
C SER A 617 4.54 -8.23 -0.33
N ASP A 618 3.56 -7.92 0.50
CA ASP A 618 2.57 -6.88 0.25
C ASP A 618 2.67 -5.73 1.25
N PHE A 619 3.18 -4.60 0.78
CA PHE A 619 3.25 -3.34 1.49
C PHE A 619 2.13 -2.37 1.09
N SER A 620 1.08 -2.82 0.40
CA SER A 620 0.01 -1.94 -0.06
C SER A 620 -0.62 -1.17 1.10
N LEU A 621 -0.85 0.13 0.90
CA LEU A 621 -1.36 1.07 1.91
C LEU A 621 -0.46 1.27 3.14
N ALA A 622 0.70 0.60 3.23
CA ALA A 622 1.62 0.79 4.32
C ALA A 622 2.20 2.22 4.31
N ARG A 623 2.36 2.79 5.50
CA ARG A 623 2.98 4.10 5.70
C ARG A 623 4.32 3.87 6.38
N GLY A 624 5.38 4.05 5.62
CA GLY A 624 6.74 4.09 6.12
C GLY A 624 7.20 5.52 6.33
N GLU A 625 7.73 5.82 7.51
CA GLU A 625 8.43 7.06 7.82
C GLU A 625 9.87 6.68 8.16
N PHE A 626 10.86 7.22 7.44
CA PHE A 626 12.28 6.97 7.74
C PHE A 626 12.69 5.49 7.73
N CYS A 627 12.07 4.67 6.89
CA CYS A 627 12.40 3.26 6.79
C CYS A 627 13.60 3.03 5.86
N ASP A 628 14.49 2.12 6.24
CA ASP A 628 15.68 1.78 5.46
C ASP A 628 15.44 0.48 4.67
N PHE A 629 15.45 0.59 3.34
CA PHE A 629 15.34 -0.55 2.41
C PHE A 629 16.65 -0.80 1.65
N SER A 630 17.79 -0.41 2.21
CA SER A 630 19.09 -0.55 1.55
C SER A 630 19.41 -2.01 1.23
N GLY A 631 19.66 -2.30 -0.06
CA GLY A 631 19.98 -3.65 -0.52
C GLY A 631 18.79 -4.60 -0.60
N VAL A 632 17.56 -4.09 -0.55
CA VAL A 632 16.33 -4.84 -0.80
C VAL A 632 16.04 -4.87 -2.28
N ASP A 633 15.62 -6.04 -2.76
CA ASP A 633 14.99 -6.17 -4.07
C ASP A 633 13.47 -5.98 -3.95
N PHE A 634 12.95 -5.01 -4.70
CA PHE A 634 11.51 -4.73 -4.77
C PHE A 634 10.81 -5.47 -5.92
N SER A 635 11.54 -6.31 -6.67
CA SER A 635 10.93 -7.17 -7.68
C SER A 635 9.84 -8.04 -7.03
N GLY A 636 8.64 -8.00 -7.58
CA GLY A 636 7.48 -8.75 -7.05
C GLY A 636 6.87 -8.23 -5.74
N VAL A 637 7.36 -7.14 -5.15
CA VAL A 637 6.74 -6.52 -3.96
C VAL A 637 5.53 -5.70 -4.38
N ALA A 638 4.37 -5.94 -3.76
CA ALA A 638 3.21 -5.08 -3.94
C ALA A 638 3.35 -3.83 -3.06
N THR A 639 3.29 -2.63 -3.62
CA THR A 639 3.44 -1.36 -2.88
C THR A 639 2.29 -0.40 -3.20
N ARG A 640 1.10 -0.91 -3.49
CA ARG A 640 0.02 -0.09 -4.01
C ARG A 640 -0.51 0.87 -2.94
N GLY A 641 -0.47 2.16 -3.22
CA GLY A 641 -0.84 3.19 -2.25
C GLY A 641 0.06 3.21 -1.01
N ALA A 642 1.21 2.53 -1.07
CA ALA A 642 2.20 2.53 -0.01
C ALA A 642 3.02 3.83 -0.08
N PHE A 643 3.27 4.40 1.09
CA PHE A 643 4.13 5.56 1.27
C PHE A 643 5.30 5.13 2.15
N LEU A 644 6.23 4.34 1.62
CA LEU A 644 7.25 3.65 2.41
C LEU A 644 8.40 4.53 2.91
N ASN A 645 8.35 5.83 2.66
CA ASN A 645 9.28 6.81 3.23
C ASN A 645 8.71 8.24 3.23
N ALA A 646 7.47 8.40 3.70
CA ALA A 646 6.83 9.70 3.89
C ALA A 646 7.58 10.57 4.90
N ARG A 647 7.63 11.87 4.61
CA ARG A 647 8.26 12.90 5.45
C ARG A 647 7.22 13.99 5.71
N SER A 648 6.96 14.30 6.97
CA SER A 648 5.84 15.16 7.39
C SER A 648 6.22 16.61 7.68
N ALA A 649 7.50 16.97 7.70
CA ALA A 649 7.91 18.33 8.05
C ALA A 649 7.48 19.35 6.97
N LEU A 650 6.70 20.36 7.37
CA LEU A 650 6.47 21.58 6.61
C LEU A 650 7.70 22.48 6.77
N PHE A 651 8.56 22.51 5.75
CA PHE A 651 9.82 23.24 5.73
C PHE A 651 9.65 24.73 5.42
N ALA A 652 8.89 25.46 6.24
CA ALA A 652 8.70 26.89 6.01
C ALA A 652 10.01 27.72 6.16
N ASP A 653 11.01 27.21 6.89
CA ASP A 653 12.12 28.05 7.38
C ASP A 653 13.55 27.58 7.03
N ILE A 654 13.75 26.50 6.24
CA ILE A 654 15.10 26.12 5.80
C ILE A 654 15.54 26.99 4.62
N LEU A 655 16.34 28.03 4.91
CA LEU A 655 17.02 28.83 3.89
C LEU A 655 18.06 27.98 3.16
N LEU A 656 17.79 27.65 1.89
CA LEU A 656 18.81 27.10 0.99
C LEU A 656 20.01 28.07 0.94
N PRO A 657 21.27 27.59 1.05
CA PRO A 657 22.44 28.47 1.02
C PRO A 657 22.42 29.41 -0.20
N SER A 658 22.59 30.71 0.03
CA SER A 658 22.49 31.76 -1.00
C SER A 658 23.43 31.55 -2.19
N LEU A 659 24.59 30.93 -1.95
CA LEU A 659 25.61 30.56 -2.95
C LEU A 659 25.09 29.66 -4.08
N PHE A 660 23.99 28.92 -3.91
CA PHE A 660 23.44 28.03 -4.94
C PHE A 660 22.92 28.75 -6.19
N PHE A 661 22.60 30.04 -6.07
CA PHE A 661 21.83 30.76 -7.10
C PHE A 661 22.40 32.15 -7.44
N GLU A 662 23.56 32.51 -6.90
CA GLU A 662 24.17 33.84 -7.09
C GLU A 662 25.20 33.87 -8.21
N ASP A 663 25.84 32.73 -8.51
CA ASP A 663 26.89 32.66 -9.51
C ASP A 663 26.38 32.04 -10.83
N LYS A 664 26.37 32.81 -11.93
CA LYS A 664 25.83 32.40 -13.25
C LYS A 664 26.49 31.14 -13.81
N HIS A 665 27.69 30.78 -13.36
CA HIS A 665 28.44 29.62 -13.82
C HIS A 665 28.32 28.39 -12.89
N LEU A 666 28.15 28.56 -11.57
CA LEU A 666 27.97 27.44 -10.62
C LEU A 666 26.50 27.02 -10.45
N ALA A 667 25.53 27.95 -10.57
CA ALA A 667 24.10 27.64 -10.42
C ALA A 667 23.54 26.65 -11.46
N CYS A 668 24.34 26.30 -12.47
CA CYS A 668 24.04 25.27 -13.45
C CYS A 668 24.50 23.86 -13.01
N GLY A 669 25.55 23.71 -12.18
CA GLY A 669 26.08 22.40 -11.76
C GLY A 669 25.13 21.66 -10.83
N GLY A 670 25.02 22.12 -9.58
CA GLY A 670 24.19 21.50 -8.55
C GLY A 670 22.69 21.41 -8.90
N PHE A 671 22.10 22.44 -9.51
CA PHE A 671 20.71 22.40 -9.98
C PHE A 671 20.52 21.34 -11.06
N SER A 672 21.43 21.25 -12.05
CA SER A 672 21.33 20.23 -13.10
C SER A 672 21.52 18.82 -12.55
N VAL A 673 22.41 18.59 -11.59
CA VAL A 673 22.62 17.26 -10.98
C VAL A 673 21.34 16.77 -10.28
N VAL A 674 20.70 17.62 -9.47
CA VAL A 674 19.45 17.27 -8.77
C VAL A 674 18.31 17.02 -9.75
N VAL A 675 18.15 17.89 -10.75
CA VAL A 675 17.08 17.74 -11.76
C VAL A 675 17.33 16.54 -12.66
N LEU A 676 18.58 16.25 -13.05
CA LEU A 676 18.94 15.06 -13.83
C LEU A 676 18.65 13.78 -13.05
N SER A 677 19.01 13.72 -11.76
CA SER A 677 18.70 12.57 -10.91
C SER A 677 17.19 12.34 -10.82
N HIS A 678 16.40 13.41 -10.66
CA HIS A 678 14.94 13.32 -10.61
C HIS A 678 14.37 12.85 -11.96
N GLU A 679 14.88 13.38 -13.07
CA GLU A 679 14.45 12.99 -14.42
C GLU A 679 14.81 11.52 -14.73
N MET A 680 15.97 11.04 -14.28
CA MET A 680 16.34 9.63 -14.39
C MET A 680 15.40 8.73 -13.60
N ASP A 681 15.05 9.09 -12.36
CA ASP A 681 14.09 8.31 -11.55
C ASP A 681 12.69 8.31 -12.17
N ARG A 682 12.24 9.47 -12.66
CA ARG A 682 10.97 9.60 -13.39
C ARG A 682 10.95 8.71 -14.63
N ARG A 683 11.99 8.74 -15.46
CA ARG A 683 12.09 7.90 -16.67
C ARG A 683 12.18 6.43 -16.32
N ARG A 684 12.93 6.07 -15.27
CA ARG A 684 13.00 4.70 -14.76
C ARG A 684 11.62 4.21 -14.31
N LYS A 685 10.88 5.00 -13.54
CA LYS A 685 9.50 4.66 -13.14
C LYS A 685 8.60 4.47 -14.35
N GLY A 686 8.62 5.41 -15.30
CA GLY A 686 7.86 5.28 -16.55
C GLY A 686 8.24 4.04 -17.36
N PHE A 687 9.53 3.71 -17.42
CA PHE A 687 10.01 2.48 -18.05
C PHE A 687 9.52 1.23 -17.33
N LEU A 688 9.60 1.17 -15.99
CA LEU A 688 9.12 0.04 -15.19
C LEU A 688 7.61 -0.14 -15.29
N GLU A 689 6.84 0.95 -15.27
CA GLU A 689 5.39 0.93 -15.51
C GLU A 689 5.07 0.42 -16.92
N TYR A 690 5.80 0.90 -17.94
CA TYR A 690 5.64 0.42 -19.30
C TYR A 690 6.00 -1.06 -19.43
N ASN A 691 7.09 -1.50 -18.78
CA ASN A 691 7.52 -2.88 -18.76
C ASN A 691 6.47 -3.79 -18.11
N LEU A 692 5.93 -3.38 -16.95
CA LEU A 692 4.84 -4.09 -16.28
C LEU A 692 3.64 -4.26 -17.22
N ARG A 693 3.22 -3.19 -17.90
CA ARG A 693 2.09 -3.24 -18.85
C ARG A 693 2.36 -4.17 -20.03
N ARG A 694 3.57 -4.13 -20.59
CA ARG A 694 3.95 -5.05 -21.68
C ARG A 694 3.90 -6.49 -21.20
N THR A 695 4.41 -6.77 -20.00
CA THR A 695 4.34 -8.11 -19.41
C THR A 695 2.89 -8.54 -19.19
N GLU A 696 2.03 -7.67 -18.66
CA GLU A 696 0.60 -7.95 -18.48
C GLU A 696 -0.10 -8.25 -19.81
N LEU A 697 0.08 -7.40 -20.82
CA LEU A 697 -0.50 -7.60 -22.16
C LEU A 697 -0.01 -8.91 -22.79
N ALA A 698 1.28 -9.24 -22.59
CA ALA A 698 1.84 -10.47 -23.11
C ALA A 698 1.17 -11.70 -22.50
N LEU A 699 1.02 -11.71 -21.19
CA LEU A 699 0.45 -12.82 -20.44
C LEU A 699 -1.05 -12.98 -20.67
N ASP A 700 -1.78 -11.88 -20.89
CA ASP A 700 -3.21 -11.92 -21.28
C ASP A 700 -3.41 -12.54 -22.68
N THR A 701 -2.40 -12.42 -23.55
CA THR A 701 -2.45 -12.92 -24.94
C THR A 701 -1.93 -14.36 -25.07
N PHE A 702 -0.99 -14.75 -24.22
CA PHE A 702 -0.38 -16.08 -24.23
C PHE A 702 -1.37 -17.21 -23.90
N ARG A 703 -1.12 -18.37 -24.47
CA ARG A 703 -1.72 -19.65 -24.04
C ARG A 703 -1.18 -20.05 -22.67
N PRO A 704 -1.90 -20.86 -21.87
CA PRO A 704 -1.44 -21.29 -20.55
C PRO A 704 -0.03 -21.88 -20.54
N GLU A 705 0.37 -22.63 -21.57
CA GLU A 705 1.70 -23.24 -21.67
C GLU A 705 2.79 -22.22 -22.00
N GLN A 706 2.47 -21.20 -22.81
CA GLN A 706 3.39 -20.09 -23.11
C GLN A 706 3.62 -19.22 -21.88
N VAL A 707 2.57 -19.04 -21.07
CA VAL A 707 2.64 -18.38 -19.78
C VAL A 707 3.60 -19.13 -18.85
N ASP A 708 3.40 -20.44 -18.69
CA ASP A 708 4.24 -21.29 -17.85
C ASP A 708 5.72 -21.19 -18.30
N LEU A 709 5.96 -21.26 -19.62
CA LEU A 709 7.29 -21.12 -20.20
C LEU A 709 7.91 -19.73 -19.95
N PHE A 710 7.14 -18.66 -20.11
CA PHE A 710 7.58 -17.29 -19.88
C PHE A 710 8.04 -17.06 -18.44
N GLU A 711 7.35 -17.66 -17.46
CA GLU A 711 7.72 -17.56 -16.03
C GLU A 711 8.88 -18.48 -15.66
N LEU A 712 9.03 -19.63 -16.33
CA LEU A 712 10.10 -20.61 -16.07
C LEU A 712 11.46 -20.20 -16.66
N ILE A 713 11.50 -19.56 -17.84
CA ILE A 713 12.78 -19.25 -18.51
C ILE A 713 13.73 -18.44 -17.62
N PRO A 714 13.31 -17.32 -16.99
CA PRO A 714 14.18 -16.58 -16.09
C PRO A 714 14.72 -17.44 -14.95
N PHE A 715 13.91 -18.35 -14.41
CA PHE A 715 14.32 -19.29 -13.36
C PHE A 715 15.36 -20.31 -13.84
N LEU A 716 15.17 -20.88 -15.03
CA LEU A 716 16.11 -21.83 -15.62
C LEU A 716 17.46 -21.18 -15.95
N ILE A 717 17.43 -19.95 -16.48
CA ILE A 717 18.63 -19.15 -16.77
C ILE A 717 19.33 -18.77 -15.47
N HIS A 718 18.58 -18.31 -14.47
CA HIS A 718 19.11 -17.94 -13.17
C HIS A 718 19.75 -19.14 -12.48
N SER A 719 19.13 -20.32 -12.53
CA SER A 719 19.59 -21.49 -11.79
C SER A 719 20.96 -22.01 -12.25
N SER A 720 21.83 -22.27 -11.27
CA SER A 720 23.14 -22.93 -11.50
C SER A 720 23.05 -24.47 -11.54
N ARG A 721 21.90 -25.04 -11.11
CA ARG A 721 21.65 -26.49 -11.16
C ARG A 721 21.25 -26.93 -12.55
N GLU A 722 21.61 -28.17 -12.88
CA GLU A 722 21.12 -28.89 -14.06
C GLU A 722 19.64 -29.22 -13.83
N LEU A 723 18.74 -28.34 -14.28
CA LEU A 723 17.29 -28.49 -14.12
C LEU A 723 16.62 -29.14 -15.33
N LEU A 724 17.35 -29.36 -16.44
CA LEU A 724 16.82 -29.93 -17.67
C LEU A 724 17.14 -31.43 -17.76
N PRO A 725 16.17 -32.31 -18.05
CA PRO A 725 16.44 -33.71 -18.31
C PRO A 725 16.93 -33.90 -19.76
N ALA A 726 18.24 -33.97 -20.02
CA ALA A 726 18.80 -34.67 -21.20
C ALA A 726 20.34 -34.80 -21.21
N GLU A 727 20.79 -35.99 -21.59
CA GLU A 727 22.02 -36.55 -22.21
C GLU A 727 23.36 -35.77 -22.34
N ASN A 728 23.45 -34.45 -22.10
CA ASN A 728 24.71 -33.68 -22.12
C ASN A 728 24.67 -32.45 -21.19
N PRO A 729 25.02 -32.60 -19.90
CA PRO A 729 25.00 -31.47 -18.96
C PRO A 729 26.14 -30.47 -19.20
N VAL A 730 25.80 -29.19 -19.40
CA VAL A 730 26.77 -28.09 -19.47
C VAL A 730 27.14 -27.65 -18.05
N ARG A 731 28.19 -28.26 -17.49
CA ARG A 731 28.69 -27.95 -16.14
C ARG A 731 29.30 -26.55 -16.08
N ASN A 732 29.10 -25.88 -14.95
CA ASN A 732 29.65 -24.55 -14.64
C ASN A 732 29.24 -23.44 -15.62
N ALA A 733 28.08 -23.58 -16.26
CA ALA A 733 27.55 -22.52 -17.10
C ALA A 733 27.28 -21.25 -16.26
N PRO A 734 27.64 -20.07 -16.79
CA PRO A 734 27.31 -18.78 -16.18
C PRO A 734 25.82 -18.71 -15.81
N SER A 735 25.53 -18.18 -14.62
CA SER A 735 24.18 -18.18 -14.06
C SER A 735 24.03 -17.05 -13.03
N GLY A 736 22.81 -16.88 -12.51
CA GLY A 736 22.46 -15.76 -11.64
C GLY A 736 22.17 -14.49 -12.45
N ILE A 737 20.88 -14.22 -12.66
CA ILE A 737 20.39 -12.95 -13.20
C ILE A 737 20.40 -11.90 -12.08
N PHE A 738 21.05 -10.77 -12.30
CA PHE A 738 21.13 -9.66 -11.36
C PHE A 738 19.72 -9.14 -10.99
N GLY A 739 19.40 -9.16 -9.69
CA GLY A 739 18.12 -8.67 -9.18
C GLY A 739 16.91 -9.54 -9.55
N TYR A 740 17.11 -10.81 -9.87
CA TYR A 740 16.03 -11.78 -10.06
C TYR A 740 15.87 -12.67 -8.83
N SER A 741 14.61 -12.88 -8.42
CA SER A 741 14.19 -13.87 -7.44
C SER A 741 12.94 -14.61 -7.91
N PHE A 742 12.70 -15.80 -7.36
CA PHE A 742 11.61 -16.70 -7.77
C PHE A 742 10.78 -17.20 -6.58
N SER A 743 9.54 -17.64 -6.84
CA SER A 743 8.53 -18.05 -5.84
C SER A 743 8.44 -19.54 -5.63
N GLU A 744 7.73 -19.96 -4.57
CA GLU A 744 7.26 -21.35 -4.45
C GLU A 744 6.35 -21.76 -5.62
N GLU A 745 5.62 -20.82 -6.22
CA GLU A 745 4.79 -21.10 -7.40
C GLU A 745 5.64 -21.42 -8.63
N ILE A 746 6.77 -20.73 -8.84
CA ILE A 746 7.74 -21.07 -9.86
C ILE A 746 8.39 -22.43 -9.55
N MET A 747 8.69 -22.72 -8.29
CA MET A 747 9.22 -24.05 -7.90
C MET A 747 8.22 -25.17 -8.16
N ARG A 748 6.93 -24.97 -7.84
CA ARG A 748 5.85 -25.92 -8.13
C ARG A 748 5.70 -26.12 -9.64
N LEU A 749 5.80 -25.03 -10.40
CA LEU A 749 5.76 -25.07 -11.85
C LEU A 749 6.97 -25.82 -12.43
N ALA A 750 8.16 -25.58 -11.88
CA ALA A 750 9.36 -26.29 -12.27
C ALA A 750 9.27 -27.78 -11.90
N GLY A 751 8.69 -28.12 -10.75
CA GLY A 751 8.39 -29.50 -10.35
C GLY A 751 7.43 -30.19 -11.34
N LYS A 752 6.38 -29.49 -11.80
CA LYS A 752 5.43 -29.98 -12.81
C LYS A 752 6.11 -30.39 -14.12
N TYR A 753 7.14 -29.66 -14.58
CA TYR A 753 7.78 -29.89 -15.88
C TYR A 753 9.11 -30.65 -15.83
N PHE A 754 9.87 -30.52 -14.73
CA PHE A 754 11.25 -30.98 -14.64
C PHE A 754 11.51 -31.95 -13.47
N ASN A 755 10.48 -32.29 -12.68
CA ASN A 755 10.55 -33.26 -11.58
C ASN A 755 11.67 -32.93 -10.56
N ILE A 756 11.76 -31.65 -10.20
CA ILE A 756 12.78 -31.11 -9.29
C ILE A 756 12.32 -31.28 -7.84
N ASP A 757 13.14 -31.88 -6.98
CA ASP A 757 12.89 -31.95 -5.53
C ASP A 757 12.82 -30.54 -4.92
N GLU A 758 11.85 -30.31 -4.03
CA GLU A 758 11.51 -29.04 -3.34
C GLU A 758 12.62 -28.50 -2.40
N SER A 759 13.87 -28.89 -2.58
CA SER A 759 14.99 -28.36 -1.79
C SER A 759 15.26 -26.89 -2.13
N PRO A 760 15.47 -26.02 -1.12
CA PRO A 760 15.67 -24.59 -1.33
C PRO A 760 16.90 -24.34 -2.21
N ILE A 761 16.68 -23.78 -3.39
CA ILE A 761 17.76 -23.26 -4.24
C ILE A 761 18.35 -22.06 -3.51
N SER A 762 19.62 -22.18 -3.11
CA SER A 762 20.33 -21.12 -2.39
C SER A 762 20.38 -19.83 -3.20
N ALA A 763 20.19 -18.68 -2.55
CA ALA A 763 20.37 -17.37 -3.15
C ALA A 763 21.78 -17.27 -3.76
N GLN A 764 21.83 -17.10 -5.09
CA GLN A 764 23.08 -17.17 -5.82
C GLN A 764 23.96 -15.95 -5.48
N LYS A 765 25.18 -16.19 -4.98
CA LYS A 765 26.09 -15.11 -4.54
C LYS A 765 26.77 -14.37 -5.69
N LYS A 766 26.84 -15.00 -6.87
CA LYS A 766 27.48 -14.47 -8.09
C LYS A 766 26.42 -14.33 -9.18
N HIS A 767 26.38 -13.16 -9.82
CA HIS A 767 25.44 -12.86 -10.89
C HIS A 767 26.24 -12.64 -12.17
N ASP A 768 26.34 -13.67 -13.01
CA ASP A 768 27.06 -13.56 -14.28
C ASP A 768 26.21 -12.88 -15.37
N ILE A 769 24.89 -12.80 -15.15
CA ILE A 769 23.92 -12.25 -16.11
C ILE A 769 23.44 -10.90 -15.60
N GLN A 770 23.75 -9.84 -16.35
CA GLN A 770 23.43 -8.45 -15.97
C GLN A 770 21.96 -8.10 -16.20
N GLY A 771 21.30 -8.78 -17.14
CA GLY A 771 19.90 -8.55 -17.43
C GLY A 771 19.32 -9.57 -18.39
N LEU A 772 18.02 -9.72 -18.35
CA LEU A 772 17.24 -10.56 -19.25
C LEU A 772 16.11 -9.69 -19.82
N PHE A 773 16.04 -9.58 -21.14
CA PHE A 773 15.07 -8.72 -21.83
C PHE A 773 14.32 -9.49 -22.89
N THR A 774 13.04 -9.18 -23.09
CA THR A 774 12.27 -9.72 -24.20
C THR A 774 12.30 -8.75 -25.37
N ILE A 775 12.39 -9.27 -26.59
CA ILE A 775 12.35 -8.50 -27.84
C ILE A 775 11.18 -8.95 -28.72
N GLY A 776 10.87 -8.16 -29.75
CA GLY A 776 9.85 -8.51 -30.72
C GLY A 776 8.44 -8.20 -30.25
N SER A 777 7.52 -9.12 -30.55
CA SER A 777 6.08 -8.93 -30.42
C SER A 777 5.59 -8.98 -28.97
N VAL A 778 6.35 -9.57 -28.04
CA VAL A 778 5.97 -9.73 -26.63
C VAL A 778 5.55 -8.40 -25.99
N GLY A 779 4.31 -8.34 -25.52
CA GLY A 779 3.67 -7.20 -24.87
C GLY A 779 3.33 -6.05 -25.82
N THR A 780 3.31 -6.27 -27.13
CA THR A 780 3.01 -5.24 -28.13
C THR A 780 1.63 -5.45 -28.76
N VAL A 781 1.14 -4.43 -29.47
CA VAL A 781 -0.11 -4.50 -30.25
C VAL A 781 -0.05 -5.55 -31.36
N ALA A 782 1.14 -5.93 -31.81
CA ALA A 782 1.33 -6.95 -32.84
C ALA A 782 1.35 -8.39 -32.28
N GLN A 783 1.31 -8.57 -30.94
CA GLN A 783 1.33 -9.90 -30.35
C GLN A 783 0.04 -10.67 -30.66
N SER A 784 0.21 -11.96 -30.93
CA SER A 784 -0.87 -12.94 -31.01
C SER A 784 -0.52 -14.18 -30.20
N SER A 785 -1.48 -15.10 -30.05
CA SER A 785 -1.22 -16.40 -29.41
C SER A 785 -0.20 -17.26 -30.17
N ASP A 786 0.09 -16.91 -31.43
CA ASP A 786 1.06 -17.61 -32.28
C ASP A 786 2.43 -16.91 -32.30
N SER A 787 2.60 -15.83 -31.52
CA SER A 787 3.89 -15.16 -31.38
C SER A 787 4.91 -16.01 -30.62
N ASP A 788 6.15 -15.93 -31.05
CA ASP A 788 7.34 -16.44 -30.36
C ASP A 788 7.73 -15.57 -29.16
N ILE A 789 8.60 -16.12 -28.31
CA ILE A 789 9.13 -15.43 -27.14
C ILE A 789 10.65 -15.33 -27.28
N ASP A 790 11.13 -14.18 -27.75
CA ASP A 790 12.55 -13.93 -27.92
C ASP A 790 13.15 -13.30 -26.66
N TYR A 791 14.30 -13.83 -26.21
CA TYR A 791 15.07 -13.30 -25.09
C TYR A 791 16.46 -12.82 -25.53
N TRP A 792 16.85 -11.68 -24.97
CA TRP A 792 18.24 -11.21 -24.92
C TRP A 792 18.79 -11.43 -23.52
N VAL A 793 19.86 -12.21 -23.45
CA VAL A 793 20.65 -12.44 -22.23
C VAL A 793 21.83 -11.49 -22.25
N CYS A 794 21.82 -10.49 -21.38
CA CYS A 794 22.88 -9.49 -21.30
C CYS A 794 23.94 -9.92 -20.30
N VAL A 795 25.19 -9.94 -20.74
CA VAL A 795 26.35 -10.34 -19.96
C VAL A 795 27.51 -9.36 -20.18
N ASN A 796 28.47 -9.35 -19.26
CA ASN A 796 29.74 -8.66 -19.47
C ASN A 796 30.75 -9.64 -20.06
N ASP A 797 31.01 -9.54 -21.37
CA ASP A 797 31.93 -10.43 -22.08
C ASP A 797 33.37 -10.36 -21.54
N GLU A 798 33.82 -9.21 -21.05
CA GLU A 798 35.16 -9.06 -20.46
C GLU A 798 35.29 -9.83 -19.14
N GLU A 799 34.21 -9.91 -18.35
CA GLU A 799 34.19 -10.63 -17.08
C GLU A 799 33.97 -12.14 -17.26
N LEU A 800 33.20 -12.56 -18.27
CA LEU A 800 32.95 -13.97 -18.56
C LEU A 800 34.10 -14.66 -19.31
N GLY A 801 34.72 -13.93 -20.24
CA GLY A 801 35.65 -14.49 -21.23
C GLY A 801 34.98 -15.44 -22.24
N GLU A 802 35.70 -15.78 -23.32
CA GLU A 802 35.16 -16.59 -24.42
C GLU A 802 34.65 -17.98 -23.98
N ALA A 803 35.34 -18.63 -23.04
CA ALA A 803 34.95 -19.94 -22.52
C ALA A 803 33.64 -19.86 -21.72
N GLY A 804 33.46 -18.81 -20.91
CA GLY A 804 32.22 -18.58 -20.18
C GLY A 804 31.05 -18.32 -21.14
N THR A 805 31.25 -17.44 -22.12
CA THR A 805 30.24 -17.15 -23.14
C THR A 805 29.88 -18.39 -23.96
N GLY A 806 30.84 -19.27 -24.27
CA GLY A 806 30.60 -20.56 -24.91
C GLY A 806 29.72 -21.50 -24.08
N LEU A 807 29.99 -21.62 -22.78
CA LEU A 807 29.17 -22.43 -21.86
C LEU A 807 27.76 -21.86 -21.70
N LEU A 808 27.62 -20.53 -21.62
CA LEU A 808 26.30 -19.90 -21.56
C LEU A 808 25.50 -20.16 -22.82
N LYS A 809 26.12 -20.05 -24.01
CA LYS A 809 25.48 -20.38 -25.29
C LYS A 809 25.07 -21.84 -25.44
N ALA A 810 25.77 -22.76 -24.78
CA ALA A 810 25.40 -24.17 -24.78
C ALA A 810 24.27 -24.49 -23.78
N LYS A 811 24.11 -23.66 -22.73
CA LYS A 811 23.03 -23.75 -21.75
C LYS A 811 21.70 -23.20 -22.29
N LEU A 812 21.77 -22.05 -22.97
CA LEU A 812 20.63 -21.41 -23.65
C LEU A 812 20.21 -22.24 -24.87
#